data_AF-A0A0E3KWE8-F1
#
_entry.id   AF-A0A0E3KWE8-F1
#
_cell.length_a   1.000
_cell.length_b   1.000
_cell.length_c   1.000
_cell.angle_alpha   90.00
_cell.angle_beta   90.00
_cell.angle_gamma   90.00
#
_symmetry.space_group_name_H-M   'P 1'
#
loop_
_entity.id
_entity.type
_entity.pdbx_description
1 polymer ?
#
loop_
_entity_poly.entity_id
_entity_poly.type
_entity_poly.pdbx_seq_one_letter_code
_entity_poly.pdbx_strand_id
1 'polypeptide(L)'
;MPSESKNSDPFQTLKWSDLQAWAGEKATAKGMKYQDEDRVKKIKQTSKGSLIARVQGTKTYFTEVSLENGELSSTCTCPVGHDCKHGVATVLEYLELAEQGEEVPVASEGDPLIIMARQGIALKVEETRDSYQVFRKELREYLKQMEKEELIDLLMNLSERDSLLSRHLWDMLNLASGDTEETVGDIYSELEELWEEARSYDYRDYDSPTPDFSDLRNRLEKLLEAGYADDVADLGMKILEGYEEIAPYDEEGNIGMEIGECMEVVIKALLQSGNPAHERMLRVLDFELKDEYGIFDEEAFWNSDFPVEEWNHFSEVLKDRLETSDSGKTLSDFNWDREQLVKRLALALEKARNYEEAISLCEEEVEAGEDWSYVRLIKVLLAAEQKEKAEEWIYRKIKETRKSSPETAYELFRTLLEIKEKEENWLFVAALNAEEFFRYLSLQFYIDLRESAKKAGVWEEVRKAVHEYLENGNLPADSAIPGEESSNLLGVLPKTGLIDRDSFKKIDVPAFELLIDIAIEEENPDEVARWYNKLKIRRKKGEDRYFTRRDKIAHTVQEKYPEIAVDIWKTIAEELISRTKVDAYESASIYLRMVRNTMETGGQKVEWESYLSEIREKNKLKRKLLEILDVLEKERIIEG
;
A
#
# COMPACT_ATOMS: atom_id res chain seq x y z
N MET A 1 -20.32 25.26 56.94
CA MET A 1 -20.10 24.77 55.56
C MET A 1 -20.01 25.99 54.68
N PRO A 2 -18.81 26.43 54.28
CA PRO A 2 -18.66 27.46 53.27
C PRO A 2 -18.73 26.83 51.87
N SER A 3 -19.33 27.59 50.97
CA SER A 3 -19.62 27.33 49.57
C SER A 3 -18.42 26.87 48.74
N GLU A 4 -18.61 25.76 48.01
CA GLU A 4 -17.78 25.36 46.87
C GLU A 4 -17.72 26.52 45.85
N SER A 5 -16.51 26.96 45.55
CA SER A 5 -16.22 27.95 44.52
C SER A 5 -16.56 27.38 43.14
N LYS A 6 -17.58 27.93 42.50
CA LYS A 6 -17.83 27.78 41.06
C LYS A 6 -16.67 28.37 40.25
N ASN A 7 -16.35 27.72 39.13
CA ASN A 7 -15.35 28.03 38.10
C ASN A 7 -13.89 27.66 38.41
N SER A 8 -13.57 26.37 38.33
CA SER A 8 -12.25 25.94 37.83
C SER A 8 -12.35 25.78 36.31
N ASP A 9 -11.53 26.49 35.55
CA ASP A 9 -11.42 26.32 34.11
C ASP A 9 -10.97 24.88 33.78
N PRO A 10 -11.73 24.12 32.97
CA PRO A 10 -11.44 22.71 32.73
C PRO A 10 -10.06 22.49 32.09
N PHE A 11 -9.54 23.44 31.31
CA PHE A 11 -8.22 23.32 30.70
C PHE A 11 -7.10 23.29 31.75
N GLN A 12 -7.24 23.99 32.88
CA GLN A 12 -6.21 24.05 33.94
C GLN A 12 -6.02 22.72 34.67
N THR A 13 -6.96 21.78 34.50
CA THR A 13 -6.87 20.43 35.12
C THR A 13 -6.14 19.40 34.27
N LEU A 14 -5.73 19.77 33.05
CA LEU A 14 -5.09 18.89 32.08
C LEU A 14 -3.70 18.43 32.53
N LYS A 15 -3.43 17.15 32.31
CA LYS A 15 -2.12 16.50 32.46
C LYS A 15 -1.41 16.38 31.13
N TRP A 16 -0.09 16.16 31.19
CA TRP A 16 0.69 15.85 29.99
C TRP A 16 0.21 14.55 29.29
N SER A 17 -0.28 13.58 30.07
CA SER A 17 -0.91 12.37 29.54
C SER A 17 -2.12 12.67 28.67
N ASP A 18 -2.87 13.73 28.98
CA ASP A 18 -4.12 14.05 28.29
C ASP A 18 -3.82 14.65 26.92
N LEU A 19 -2.81 15.52 26.82
CA LEU A 19 -2.31 16.03 25.53
C LEU A 19 -1.71 14.92 24.65
N GLN A 20 -1.05 13.93 25.27
CA GLN A 20 -0.43 12.81 24.57
C GLN A 20 -1.43 11.78 24.09
N ALA A 21 -2.43 11.45 24.90
CA ALA A 21 -3.55 10.61 24.50
C ALA A 21 -4.35 11.26 23.37
N TRP A 22 -4.47 12.59 23.40
CA TRP A 22 -5.19 13.36 22.41
C TRP A 22 -4.45 13.52 21.07
N ALA A 23 -3.27 14.13 21.06
CA ALA A 23 -2.56 14.52 19.83
C ALA A 23 -1.44 13.53 19.43
N GLY A 24 -1.13 12.57 20.29
CA GLY A 24 0.04 11.70 20.15
C GLY A 24 1.34 12.37 20.59
N GLU A 25 2.31 11.54 20.99
CA GLU A 25 3.56 11.99 21.62
C GLU A 25 4.40 12.92 20.74
N LYS A 26 4.50 12.61 19.43
CA LYS A 26 5.27 13.40 18.45
C LYS A 26 4.64 14.77 18.18
N ALA A 27 3.31 14.86 18.13
CA ALA A 27 2.64 16.14 17.92
C ALA A 27 2.71 16.99 19.18
N THR A 28 2.61 16.36 20.36
CA THR A 28 2.74 17.02 21.66
C THR A 28 4.10 17.69 21.80
N ALA A 29 5.21 16.96 21.57
CA ALA A 29 6.56 17.50 21.66
C ALA A 29 6.79 18.68 20.69
N LYS A 30 6.26 18.58 19.46
CA LYS A 30 6.33 19.67 18.48
C LYS A 30 5.47 20.88 18.85
N GLY A 31 4.34 20.66 19.53
CA GLY A 31 3.46 21.72 20.00
C GLY A 31 4.09 22.56 21.10
N MET A 32 4.76 21.90 22.05
CA MET A 32 5.55 22.57 23.09
C MET A 32 6.59 23.53 22.50
N LYS A 33 7.40 23.02 21.56
CA LYS A 33 8.38 23.83 20.84
C LYS A 33 7.75 25.05 20.14
N TYR A 34 6.52 24.94 19.66
CA TYR A 34 5.86 26.04 18.96
C TYR A 34 5.37 27.13 19.92
N GLN A 35 4.91 26.76 21.11
CA GLN A 35 4.58 27.72 22.15
C GLN A 35 5.87 28.34 22.73
N ASP A 36 6.90 27.55 23.06
CA ASP A 36 8.21 28.05 23.54
C ASP A 36 8.89 29.06 22.58
N GLU A 37 8.64 28.96 21.28
CA GLU A 37 9.18 29.86 20.25
C GLU A 37 8.25 31.06 19.96
N ASP A 38 7.31 31.36 20.86
CA ASP A 38 6.28 32.42 20.76
C ASP A 38 5.50 32.36 19.44
N ARG A 39 5.26 31.18 18.86
CA ARG A 39 4.62 31.07 17.54
C ARG A 39 3.11 31.25 17.60
N VAL A 40 2.50 31.23 18.78
CA VAL A 40 1.09 31.54 18.99
C VAL A 40 0.95 33.06 19.07
N LYS A 41 0.38 33.70 18.04
CA LYS A 41 0.41 35.16 17.90
C LYS A 41 -0.86 35.87 18.32
N LYS A 42 -1.98 35.16 18.38
CA LYS A 42 -3.29 35.67 18.81
C LYS A 42 -4.09 34.51 19.36
N ILE A 43 -4.55 34.61 20.60
CA ILE A 43 -5.44 33.63 21.23
C ILE A 43 -6.70 34.32 21.75
N LYS A 44 -7.84 33.66 21.58
CA LYS A 44 -9.16 34.11 22.02
C LYS A 44 -9.99 32.92 22.49
N GLN A 45 -11.02 33.16 23.28
CA GLN A 45 -12.00 32.15 23.66
C GLN A 45 -13.33 32.36 22.93
N THR A 46 -14.05 31.30 22.57
CA THR A 46 -15.41 31.40 22.02
C THR A 46 -16.44 31.57 23.13
N SER A 47 -17.66 31.99 22.77
CA SER A 47 -18.81 32.01 23.70
C SER A 47 -19.15 30.63 24.29
N LYS A 48 -18.68 29.54 23.67
CA LYS A 48 -18.85 28.15 24.12
C LYS A 48 -17.68 27.62 24.95
N GLY A 49 -16.64 28.42 25.17
CA GLY A 49 -15.47 28.05 25.97
C GLY A 49 -14.30 27.44 25.19
N SER A 50 -14.42 27.25 23.87
CA SER A 50 -13.34 26.76 23.01
C SER A 50 -12.23 27.79 22.84
N LEU A 51 -10.98 27.35 22.68
CA LEU A 51 -9.82 28.20 22.43
C LEU A 51 -9.59 28.34 20.93
N ILE A 52 -9.29 29.54 20.45
CA ILE A 52 -8.97 29.80 19.05
C ILE A 52 -7.68 30.58 18.97
N ALA A 53 -6.76 30.11 18.14
CA ALA A 53 -5.49 30.80 17.95
C ALA A 53 -4.97 30.84 16.51
N ARG A 54 -4.13 31.84 16.28
CA ARG A 54 -3.28 31.97 15.09
C ARG A 54 -1.87 31.52 15.43
N VAL A 55 -1.41 30.45 14.79
CA VAL A 55 -0.13 29.80 15.06
C VAL A 55 0.77 29.86 13.82
N GLN A 56 2.02 30.30 13.99
CA GLN A 56 2.98 30.51 12.90
C GLN A 56 3.86 29.27 12.66
N GLY A 57 3.62 28.53 11.57
CA GLY A 57 4.44 27.40 11.13
C GLY A 57 5.25 27.74 9.87
N THR A 58 5.30 26.81 8.91
CA THR A 58 5.78 27.09 7.53
C THR A 58 4.89 28.12 6.81
N LYS A 59 3.60 28.11 7.14
CA LYS A 59 2.60 29.12 6.80
C LYS A 59 1.87 29.54 8.09
N THR A 60 1.01 30.55 8.01
CA THR A 60 0.13 30.89 9.13
C THR A 60 -1.03 29.89 9.19
N TYR A 61 -1.23 29.29 10.35
CA TYR A 61 -2.32 28.34 10.59
C TYR A 61 -3.29 28.90 11.64
N PHE A 62 -4.55 28.50 11.54
CA PHE A 62 -5.62 28.86 12.46
C PHE A 62 -6.15 27.58 13.07
N THR A 63 -6.32 27.55 14.38
CA THR A 63 -6.75 26.36 15.11
C THR A 63 -7.79 26.71 16.14
N GLU A 64 -8.78 25.83 16.29
CA GLU A 64 -9.79 25.83 17.33
C GLU A 64 -9.64 24.56 18.16
N VAL A 65 -9.68 24.68 19.49
CA VAL A 65 -9.58 23.57 20.44
C VAL A 65 -10.78 23.61 21.38
N SER A 66 -11.49 22.49 21.49
CA SER A 66 -12.59 22.28 22.42
C SER A 66 -12.22 21.24 23.48
N LEU A 67 -12.78 21.42 24.67
CA LEU A 67 -12.70 20.47 25.78
C LEU A 67 -14.12 20.17 26.25
N GLU A 68 -14.68 19.04 25.82
CA GLU A 68 -16.03 18.61 26.16
C GLU A 68 -15.97 17.29 26.93
N ASN A 69 -16.62 17.20 28.09
CA ASN A 69 -16.63 16.01 28.96
C ASN A 69 -15.24 15.45 29.34
N GLY A 70 -14.19 16.27 29.30
CA GLY A 70 -12.80 15.86 29.58
C GLY A 70 -12.05 15.34 28.34
N GLU A 71 -12.68 15.31 27.17
CA GLU A 71 -12.04 14.95 25.91
C GLU A 71 -11.64 16.21 25.13
N LEU A 72 -10.37 16.28 24.74
CA LEU A 72 -9.85 17.32 23.86
C LEU A 72 -10.13 16.97 22.41
N SER A 73 -10.48 17.98 21.63
CA SER A 73 -10.58 17.89 20.18
C SER A 73 -10.09 19.20 19.55
N SER A 74 -9.40 19.12 18.41
CA SER A 74 -9.04 20.33 17.67
C SER A 74 -9.30 20.23 16.18
N THR A 75 -9.53 21.40 15.61
CA THR A 75 -9.51 21.62 14.18
C THR A 75 -8.42 22.64 13.86
N CYS A 76 -7.68 22.41 12.78
CA CYS A 76 -6.58 23.29 12.39
C CYS A 76 -6.43 23.35 10.87
N THR A 77 -6.17 24.54 10.32
CA THR A 77 -5.88 24.73 8.89
C THR A 77 -4.53 24.14 8.42
N CYS A 78 -3.83 23.34 9.24
CA CYS A 78 -2.54 22.75 8.89
C CYS A 78 -2.70 21.41 8.14
N PRO A 79 -1.67 20.87 7.47
CA PRO A 79 -1.80 19.64 6.67
C PRO A 79 -2.31 18.43 7.46
N VAL A 80 -2.17 18.43 8.79
CA VAL A 80 -2.66 17.35 9.67
C VAL A 80 -4.17 17.47 9.94
N GLY A 81 -4.76 18.65 9.82
CA GLY A 81 -6.21 18.87 9.95
C GLY A 81 -6.76 18.88 11.39
N HIS A 82 -6.42 17.87 12.20
CA HIS A 82 -6.96 17.66 13.55
C HIS A 82 -5.85 17.25 14.53
N ASP A 83 -6.10 17.42 15.82
CA ASP A 83 -5.31 16.93 16.97
C ASP A 83 -3.79 17.08 16.76
N CYS A 84 -3.44 18.27 16.27
CA CYS A 84 -2.12 18.54 15.73
C CYS A 84 -1.27 19.34 16.72
N LYS A 85 0.03 19.46 16.41
CA LYS A 85 0.97 20.29 17.18
C LYS A 85 0.51 21.74 17.39
N HIS A 86 -0.27 22.33 16.48
CA HIS A 86 -0.77 23.70 16.64
C HIS A 86 -1.91 23.78 17.66
N GLY A 87 -2.78 22.76 17.73
CA GLY A 87 -3.80 22.63 18.77
C GLY A 87 -3.14 22.48 20.14
N VAL A 88 -2.12 21.62 20.24
CA VAL A 88 -1.31 21.49 21.46
C VAL A 88 -0.67 22.83 21.86
N ALA A 89 0.02 23.52 20.94
CA ALA A 89 0.63 24.81 21.22
C ALA A 89 -0.39 25.84 21.73
N THR A 90 -1.61 25.81 21.21
CA THR A 90 -2.70 26.72 21.62
C THR A 90 -3.18 26.45 23.04
N VAL A 91 -3.31 25.19 23.43
CA VAL A 91 -3.64 24.82 24.81
C VAL A 91 -2.51 25.24 25.76
N LEU A 92 -1.26 24.99 25.39
CA LEU A 92 -0.11 25.36 26.24
C LEU A 92 0.01 26.88 26.42
N GLU A 93 -0.18 27.66 25.37
CA GLU A 93 -0.16 29.13 25.44
C GLU A 93 -1.26 29.65 26.37
N TYR A 94 -2.47 29.08 26.24
CA TYR A 94 -3.58 29.43 27.12
C TYR A 94 -3.28 29.14 28.59
N LEU A 95 -2.67 27.99 28.86
CA LEU A 95 -2.30 27.58 30.20
C LEU A 95 -1.22 28.48 30.81
N GLU A 96 -0.24 28.90 30.02
CA GLU A 96 0.77 29.87 30.44
C GLU A 96 0.16 31.24 30.76
N LEU A 97 -0.73 31.76 29.89
CA LEU A 97 -1.44 33.02 30.15
C LEU A 97 -2.30 32.93 31.42
N ALA A 98 -2.96 31.80 31.65
CA ALA A 98 -3.73 31.56 32.85
C ALA A 98 -2.85 31.52 34.11
N GLU A 99 -1.67 30.90 34.05
CA GLU A 99 -0.69 30.89 35.16
C GLU A 99 -0.14 32.30 35.47
N GLN A 100 0.02 33.13 34.43
CA GLN A 100 0.41 34.54 34.55
C GLN A 100 -0.73 35.46 35.01
N GLY A 101 -1.96 34.95 35.12
CA GLY A 101 -3.14 35.69 35.53
C GLY A 101 -3.72 36.62 34.45
N GLU A 102 -3.40 36.37 33.18
CA GLU A 102 -3.91 37.12 32.04
C GLU A 102 -5.23 36.53 31.52
N GLU A 103 -6.25 37.39 31.35
CA GLU A 103 -7.54 36.95 30.79
C GLU A 103 -7.50 36.93 29.26
N VAL A 104 -7.83 35.79 28.67
CA VAL A 104 -7.94 35.63 27.22
C VAL A 104 -9.27 36.20 26.72
N PRO A 105 -9.28 37.12 25.74
CA PRO A 105 -10.49 37.82 25.33
C PRO A 105 -11.48 36.91 24.60
N VAL A 106 -12.77 37.11 24.85
CA VAL A 106 -13.87 36.38 24.20
C VAL A 106 -14.15 36.96 22.80
N ALA A 107 -14.16 36.10 21.78
CA ALA A 107 -14.48 36.44 20.40
C ALA A 107 -16.00 36.47 20.14
N SER A 108 -16.46 37.45 19.37
CA SER A 108 -17.85 37.50 18.85
C SER A 108 -18.07 36.45 17.76
N GLU A 109 -19.30 35.93 17.57
CA GLU A 109 -19.60 34.86 16.60
C GLU A 109 -19.15 35.11 15.14
N GLY A 110 -18.94 36.37 14.74
CA GLY A 110 -18.41 36.75 13.42
C GLY A 110 -16.91 37.12 13.40
N ASP A 111 -16.13 36.79 14.43
CA ASP A 111 -14.71 37.15 14.48
C ASP A 111 -13.93 36.45 13.34
N PRO A 112 -13.09 37.17 12.58
CA PRO A 112 -12.28 36.59 11.52
C PRO A 112 -11.45 35.38 11.95
N LEU A 113 -11.00 35.30 13.21
CA LEU A 113 -10.27 34.13 13.73
C LEU A 113 -11.17 32.88 13.81
N ILE A 114 -12.45 33.03 14.17
CA ILE A 114 -13.43 31.94 14.17
C ILE A 114 -13.67 31.47 12.74
N ILE A 115 -13.91 32.42 11.82
CA ILE A 115 -14.17 32.12 10.41
C ILE A 115 -12.96 31.39 9.80
N MET A 116 -11.74 31.86 10.05
CA MET A 116 -10.52 31.28 9.48
C MET A 116 -10.16 29.92 10.09
N ALA A 117 -10.35 29.73 11.41
CA ALA A 117 -10.12 28.43 12.05
C ALA A 117 -11.09 27.35 11.52
N ARG A 118 -12.34 27.74 11.27
CA ARG A 118 -13.39 26.85 10.75
C ARG A 118 -13.39 26.74 9.22
N GLN A 119 -12.80 27.69 8.49
CA GLN A 119 -12.55 27.59 7.04
C GLN A 119 -11.56 26.48 6.68
N GLY A 120 -10.71 26.06 7.62
CA GLY A 120 -9.88 24.86 7.45
C GLY A 120 -10.70 23.62 7.16
N ILE A 121 -11.93 23.53 7.67
CA ILE A 121 -12.87 22.46 7.33
C ILE A 121 -13.38 22.65 5.90
N ALA A 122 -13.68 23.87 5.45
CA ALA A 122 -14.17 24.11 4.08
C ALA A 122 -13.13 23.90 2.97
N LEU A 123 -11.83 23.91 3.30
CA LEU A 123 -10.72 23.77 2.34
C LEU A 123 -9.80 22.55 2.60
N LYS A 124 -9.96 21.83 3.72
CA LYS A 124 -9.17 20.62 4.10
C LYS A 124 -9.98 19.46 4.66
N VAL A 125 -11.29 19.58 4.67
CA VAL A 125 -12.02 18.48 4.05
C VAL A 125 -11.33 18.36 2.67
N GLU A 126 -10.46 17.33 2.47
CA GLU A 126 -10.37 16.66 1.15
C GLU A 126 -11.76 16.86 0.60
N GLU A 127 -11.98 17.71 -0.42
CA GLU A 127 -13.33 18.08 -0.86
C GLU A 127 -14.16 16.82 -0.71
N THR A 128 -14.92 16.71 0.39
CA THR A 128 -15.49 15.40 0.69
C THR A 128 -16.35 15.27 -0.53
N ARG A 129 -16.37 14.08 -1.14
CA ARG A 129 -17.23 13.88 -2.30
C ARG A 129 -18.57 14.58 -2.06
N ASP A 130 -19.06 14.56 -0.82
CA ASP A 130 -20.11 15.43 -0.25
C ASP A 130 -20.00 16.97 -0.43
N SER A 131 -18.97 17.70 0.02
CA SER A 131 -18.91 19.18 -0.12
C SER A 131 -18.82 19.68 -1.57
N TYR A 132 -18.02 19.02 -2.41
CA TYR A 132 -17.97 19.33 -3.85
C TYR A 132 -19.26 18.90 -4.55
N GLN A 133 -19.87 17.78 -4.15
CA GLN A 133 -21.20 17.40 -4.63
C GLN A 133 -22.27 18.40 -4.18
N VAL A 134 -22.16 18.97 -2.98
CA VAL A 134 -23.09 20.01 -2.49
C VAL A 134 -22.93 21.27 -3.33
N PHE A 135 -21.71 21.75 -3.58
CA PHE A 135 -21.49 22.87 -4.51
C PHE A 135 -21.98 22.56 -5.92
N ARG A 136 -21.65 21.40 -6.49
CA ARG A 136 -22.14 20.96 -7.82
C ARG A 136 -23.67 20.89 -7.86
N LYS A 137 -24.32 20.47 -6.77
CA LYS A 137 -25.77 20.42 -6.64
C LYS A 137 -26.37 21.83 -6.56
N GLU A 138 -25.83 22.70 -5.73
CA GLU A 138 -26.28 24.10 -5.61
C GLU A 138 -26.06 24.88 -6.91
N LEU A 139 -24.89 24.73 -7.54
CA LEU A 139 -24.60 25.30 -8.85
C LEU A 139 -25.58 24.77 -9.90
N ARG A 140 -25.86 23.46 -9.92
CA ARG A 140 -26.85 22.89 -10.85
C ARG A 140 -28.25 23.44 -10.61
N GLU A 141 -28.68 23.62 -9.36
CA GLU A 141 -29.98 24.24 -9.05
C GLU A 141 -30.02 25.73 -9.41
N TYR A 142 -28.92 26.47 -9.23
CA TYR A 142 -28.80 27.85 -9.70
C TYR A 142 -28.89 27.95 -11.23
N LEU A 143 -28.13 27.13 -11.96
CA LEU A 143 -28.14 27.10 -13.43
C LEU A 143 -29.51 26.69 -13.98
N LYS A 144 -30.27 25.83 -13.29
CA LYS A 144 -31.65 25.49 -13.68
C LYS A 144 -32.65 26.65 -13.52
N GLN A 145 -32.36 27.60 -12.62
CA GLN A 145 -33.21 28.77 -12.38
C GLN A 145 -32.91 29.92 -13.33
N MET A 146 -31.78 29.88 -14.05
CA MET A 146 -31.45 30.87 -15.07
C MET A 146 -32.30 30.68 -16.33
N GLU A 147 -32.63 31.78 -16.99
CA GLU A 147 -33.31 31.73 -18.28
C GLU A 147 -32.38 31.15 -19.37
N LYS A 148 -32.96 30.52 -20.39
CA LYS A 148 -32.19 29.85 -21.44
C LYS A 148 -31.22 30.81 -22.14
N GLU A 149 -31.69 32.03 -22.42
CA GLU A 149 -30.91 33.09 -23.06
C GLU A 149 -29.72 33.53 -22.19
N GLU A 150 -29.89 33.61 -20.86
CA GLU A 150 -28.80 33.96 -19.94
C GLU A 150 -27.72 32.86 -19.86
N LEU A 151 -28.13 31.59 -19.95
CA LEU A 151 -27.20 30.46 -20.01
C LEU A 151 -26.40 30.43 -21.32
N ILE A 152 -27.07 30.72 -22.45
CA ILE A 152 -26.40 30.83 -23.75
C ILE A 152 -25.37 31.97 -23.71
N ASP A 153 -25.76 33.14 -23.23
CA ASP A 153 -24.85 34.29 -23.12
C ASP A 153 -23.67 33.98 -22.18
N LEU A 154 -23.91 33.28 -21.07
CA LEU A 154 -22.84 32.85 -20.16
C LEU A 154 -21.85 31.91 -20.88
N LEU A 155 -22.34 30.90 -21.59
CA LEU A 155 -21.48 29.95 -22.31
C LEU A 155 -20.69 30.62 -23.45
N MET A 156 -21.33 31.50 -24.22
CA MET A 156 -20.67 32.27 -25.29
C MET A 156 -19.58 33.18 -24.73
N ASN A 157 -19.85 33.90 -23.64
CA ASN A 157 -18.86 34.76 -22.99
C ASN A 157 -17.69 33.97 -22.40
N LEU A 158 -17.93 32.75 -21.90
CA LEU A 158 -16.88 31.88 -21.39
C LEU A 158 -16.06 31.30 -22.53
N SER A 159 -16.68 30.85 -23.63
CA SER A 159 -15.95 30.29 -24.79
C SER A 159 -15.09 31.33 -25.50
N GLU A 160 -15.48 32.61 -25.49
CA GLU A 160 -14.63 33.68 -26.02
C GLU A 160 -13.34 33.90 -25.21
N ARG A 161 -13.31 33.45 -23.95
CA ARG A 161 -12.19 33.66 -23.02
C ARG A 161 -11.37 32.41 -22.78
N ASP A 162 -11.95 31.24 -23.03
CA ASP A 162 -11.38 29.93 -22.76
C ASP A 162 -11.40 29.09 -24.04
N SER A 163 -10.21 28.87 -24.60
CA SER A 163 -10.02 28.12 -25.84
C SER A 163 -10.41 26.65 -25.73
N LEU A 164 -10.23 26.03 -24.55
CA LEU A 164 -10.61 24.64 -24.31
C LEU A 164 -12.13 24.51 -24.30
N LEU A 165 -12.83 25.43 -23.63
CA LEU A 165 -14.29 25.47 -23.67
C LEU A 165 -14.80 25.71 -25.10
N SER A 166 -14.18 26.62 -25.85
CA SER A 166 -14.56 26.86 -27.24
C SER A 166 -14.45 25.60 -28.10
N ARG A 167 -13.33 24.86 -28.00
CA ARG A 167 -13.12 23.59 -28.71
C ARG A 167 -14.17 22.56 -28.31
N HIS A 168 -14.44 22.41 -27.01
CA HIS A 168 -15.48 21.50 -26.53
C HIS A 168 -16.89 21.83 -27.01
N LEU A 169 -17.27 23.11 -27.08
CA LEU A 169 -18.57 23.51 -27.63
C LEU A 169 -18.67 23.18 -29.12
N TRP A 170 -17.55 23.28 -29.85
CA TRP A 170 -17.47 22.97 -31.26
C TRP A 170 -17.56 21.46 -31.53
N ASP A 171 -16.82 20.63 -30.77
CA ASP A 171 -16.96 19.17 -30.81
C ASP A 171 -18.42 18.75 -30.54
N MET A 172 -19.07 19.33 -29.53
CA MET A 172 -20.48 19.04 -29.24
C MET A 172 -21.41 19.43 -30.39
N LEU A 173 -21.12 20.53 -31.10
CA LEU A 173 -21.91 20.94 -32.26
C LEU A 173 -21.75 19.94 -33.40
N ASN A 174 -20.52 19.53 -33.70
CA ASN A 174 -20.19 18.60 -34.78
C ASN A 174 -20.77 17.20 -34.53
N LEU A 175 -20.66 16.70 -33.30
CA LEU A 175 -21.27 15.44 -32.89
C LEU A 175 -22.80 15.50 -32.97
N ALA A 176 -23.42 16.63 -32.61
CA ALA A 176 -24.86 16.82 -32.73
C ALA A 176 -25.33 16.92 -34.20
N SER A 177 -24.50 17.43 -35.10
CA SER A 177 -24.78 17.48 -36.55
C SER A 177 -24.44 16.18 -37.29
N GLY A 178 -23.74 15.25 -36.64
CA GLY A 178 -23.25 14.00 -37.24
C GLY A 178 -22.03 14.18 -38.15
N ASP A 179 -21.30 15.28 -38.01
CA ASP A 179 -20.07 15.57 -38.76
C ASP A 179 -18.85 15.10 -37.96
N THR A 180 -18.62 13.79 -37.97
CA THR A 180 -17.61 13.15 -37.12
C THR A 180 -16.23 13.14 -37.72
N GLU A 181 -16.11 13.19 -39.05
CA GLU A 181 -14.82 13.27 -39.74
C GLU A 181 -14.05 14.52 -39.32
N GLU A 182 -14.74 15.65 -39.18
CA GLU A 182 -14.12 16.91 -38.74
C GLU A 182 -13.64 16.82 -37.27
N THR A 183 -14.47 16.25 -36.39
CA THR A 183 -14.11 16.06 -34.96
C THR A 183 -12.91 15.13 -34.81
N VAL A 184 -12.89 14.00 -35.53
CA VAL A 184 -11.78 13.04 -35.52
C VAL A 184 -10.52 13.67 -36.11
N GLY A 185 -10.62 14.42 -37.22
CA GLY A 185 -9.50 15.13 -37.82
C GLY A 185 -8.86 16.18 -36.88
N ASP A 186 -9.69 16.86 -36.09
CA ASP A 186 -9.23 17.79 -35.08
C ASP A 186 -8.55 17.10 -33.88
N ILE A 187 -9.02 15.92 -33.50
CA ILE A 187 -8.35 15.10 -32.47
C ILE A 187 -6.99 14.60 -32.98
N TYR A 188 -6.91 14.19 -34.25
CA TYR A 188 -5.63 13.82 -34.87
C TYR A 188 -4.64 14.98 -34.89
N SER A 189 -5.11 16.19 -35.19
CA SER A 189 -4.26 17.38 -35.24
C SER A 189 -3.74 17.73 -33.84
N GLU A 190 -4.60 17.69 -32.81
CA GLU A 190 -4.19 17.86 -31.41
C GLU A 190 -3.20 16.78 -30.96
N LEU A 191 -3.42 15.52 -31.34
CA LEU A 191 -2.51 14.42 -31.03
C LEU A 191 -1.12 14.64 -31.65
N GLU A 192 -1.03 15.10 -32.90
CA GLU A 192 0.27 15.40 -33.52
C GLU A 192 0.97 16.58 -32.85
N GLU A 193 0.24 17.63 -32.45
CA GLU A 193 0.80 18.75 -31.68
C GLU A 193 1.39 18.27 -30.34
N LEU A 194 0.67 17.41 -29.63
CA LEU A 194 1.16 16.79 -28.38
C LEU A 194 2.40 15.92 -28.62
N TRP A 195 2.46 15.18 -29.73
CA TRP A 195 3.65 14.41 -30.09
C TRP A 195 4.84 15.29 -30.47
N GLU A 196 4.62 16.41 -31.17
CA GLU A 196 5.68 17.39 -31.44
C GLU A 196 6.24 17.96 -30.12
N GLU A 197 5.37 18.31 -29.17
CA GLU A 197 5.77 18.76 -27.84
C GLU A 197 6.57 17.67 -27.11
N ALA A 198 6.05 16.44 -27.06
CA ALA A 198 6.69 15.31 -26.41
C ALA A 198 8.06 14.95 -27.01
N ARG A 199 8.20 15.00 -28.35
CA ARG A 199 9.49 14.79 -29.02
C ARG A 199 10.49 15.92 -28.76
N SER A 200 10.00 17.13 -28.47
CA SER A 200 10.82 18.30 -28.17
C SER A 200 11.22 18.42 -26.69
N TYR A 201 10.66 17.58 -25.83
CA TYR A 201 10.88 17.56 -24.39
C TYR A 201 12.35 17.19 -24.06
N ASP A 202 13.09 18.12 -23.43
CA ASP A 202 14.45 17.88 -22.96
C ASP A 202 14.44 17.42 -21.49
N TYR A 203 14.62 16.11 -21.28
CA TYR A 203 14.70 15.47 -19.96
C TYR A 203 15.80 16.05 -19.04
N ARG A 204 16.69 16.93 -19.55
CA ARG A 204 17.70 17.63 -18.75
C ARG A 204 17.20 18.94 -18.12
N ASP A 205 16.03 19.43 -18.53
CA ASP A 205 15.43 20.66 -17.99
C ASP A 205 14.22 20.32 -17.10
N TYR A 206 14.48 20.23 -15.78
CA TYR A 206 13.47 19.95 -14.74
C TYR A 206 12.30 20.97 -14.69
N ASP A 207 12.39 22.08 -15.42
CA ASP A 207 11.35 23.12 -15.50
C ASP A 207 10.51 23.05 -16.81
N SER A 208 10.77 22.09 -17.71
CA SER A 208 9.93 21.89 -18.90
C SER A 208 8.61 21.21 -18.51
N PRO A 209 7.44 21.75 -18.92
CA PRO A 209 6.16 21.10 -18.66
C PRO A 209 6.08 19.76 -19.42
N THR A 210 5.59 18.72 -18.76
CA THR A 210 5.24 17.47 -19.44
C THR A 210 4.02 17.73 -20.34
N PRO A 211 3.96 17.13 -21.55
CA PRO A 211 2.78 17.22 -22.40
C PRO A 211 1.58 16.65 -21.65
N ASP A 212 0.44 17.35 -21.73
CA ASP A 212 -0.81 16.99 -21.02
C ASP A 212 -1.81 16.34 -21.98
N PHE A 213 -2.05 15.04 -21.82
CA PHE A 213 -2.99 14.26 -22.63
C PHE A 213 -4.41 14.21 -22.03
N SER A 214 -4.67 14.91 -20.92
CA SER A 214 -5.97 14.85 -20.23
C SER A 214 -7.13 15.37 -21.08
N ASP A 215 -6.89 16.40 -21.90
CA ASP A 215 -7.88 16.93 -22.84
C ASP A 215 -8.17 15.96 -23.98
N LEU A 216 -7.14 15.31 -24.52
CA LEU A 216 -7.29 14.25 -25.53
C LEU A 216 -8.16 13.12 -24.97
N ARG A 217 -7.88 12.64 -23.76
CA ARG A 217 -8.69 11.62 -23.08
C ARG A 217 -10.16 12.02 -23.00
N ASN A 218 -10.43 13.24 -22.55
CA ASN A 218 -11.80 13.76 -22.42
C ASN A 218 -12.54 13.79 -23.78
N ARG A 219 -11.84 14.05 -24.88
CA ARG A 219 -12.43 14.03 -26.23
C ARG A 219 -12.69 12.61 -26.71
N LEU A 220 -11.79 11.66 -26.44
CA LEU A 220 -12.02 10.23 -26.71
C LEU A 220 -13.25 9.71 -25.94
N GLU A 221 -13.42 10.10 -24.68
CA GLU A 221 -14.59 9.72 -23.88
C GLU A 221 -15.89 10.25 -24.50
N LYS A 222 -15.90 11.51 -24.95
CA LYS A 222 -17.08 12.10 -25.62
C LYS A 222 -17.41 11.42 -26.94
N LEU A 223 -16.40 11.06 -27.74
CA LEU A 223 -16.60 10.28 -28.96
C LEU A 223 -17.23 8.92 -28.66
N LEU A 224 -16.71 8.25 -27.62
CA LEU A 224 -17.26 6.97 -27.17
C LEU A 224 -18.71 7.10 -26.70
N GLU A 225 -19.02 8.12 -25.88
CA GLU A 225 -20.39 8.40 -25.42
C GLU A 225 -21.35 8.69 -26.59
N ALA A 226 -20.85 9.28 -27.68
CA ALA A 226 -21.60 9.54 -28.89
C ALA A 226 -21.76 8.30 -29.79
N GLY A 227 -21.15 7.16 -29.45
CA GLY A 227 -21.29 5.88 -30.15
C GLY A 227 -20.21 5.59 -31.20
N TYR A 228 -19.15 6.40 -31.26
CA TYR A 228 -18.06 6.27 -32.23
C TYR A 228 -16.90 5.41 -31.71
N ALA A 229 -17.24 4.21 -31.22
CA ALA A 229 -16.27 3.32 -30.59
C ALA A 229 -15.13 2.86 -31.52
N ASP A 230 -15.43 2.68 -32.81
CA ASP A 230 -14.42 2.21 -33.78
C ASP A 230 -13.39 3.29 -34.11
N ASP A 231 -13.84 4.56 -34.22
CA ASP A 231 -12.95 5.71 -34.41
C ASP A 231 -12.04 5.93 -33.19
N VAL A 232 -12.57 5.75 -31.97
CA VAL A 232 -11.78 5.81 -30.73
C VAL A 232 -10.73 4.70 -30.71
N ALA A 233 -11.07 3.49 -31.16
CA ALA A 233 -10.11 2.40 -31.27
C ALA A 233 -9.01 2.67 -32.31
N ASP A 234 -9.35 3.28 -33.46
CA ASP A 234 -8.37 3.68 -34.47
C ASP A 234 -7.42 4.78 -33.97
N LEU A 235 -7.97 5.78 -33.27
CA LEU A 235 -7.18 6.80 -32.57
C LEU A 235 -6.27 6.17 -31.52
N GLY A 236 -6.75 5.18 -30.77
CA GLY A 236 -5.95 4.42 -29.81
C GLY A 236 -4.68 3.84 -30.42
N MET A 237 -4.78 3.20 -31.59
CA MET A 237 -3.61 2.61 -32.25
C MET A 237 -2.58 3.69 -32.61
N LYS A 238 -3.05 4.86 -33.03
CA LYS A 238 -2.21 6.01 -33.40
C LYS A 238 -1.52 6.63 -32.19
N ILE A 239 -2.20 6.65 -31.05
CA ILE A 239 -1.61 7.07 -29.78
C ILE A 239 -0.51 6.09 -29.37
N LEU A 240 -0.74 4.77 -29.46
CA LEU A 240 0.27 3.76 -29.13
C LEU A 240 1.50 3.86 -30.05
N GLU A 241 1.28 3.96 -31.36
CA GLU A 241 2.35 4.15 -32.36
C GLU A 241 3.20 5.40 -32.07
N GLY A 242 2.57 6.52 -31.68
CA GLY A 242 3.28 7.74 -31.33
C GLY A 242 4.09 7.61 -30.03
N TYR A 243 3.55 6.90 -29.03
CA TYR A 243 4.25 6.67 -27.77
C TYR A 243 5.52 5.84 -27.97
N GLU A 244 5.49 4.80 -28.79
CA GLU A 244 6.68 3.96 -29.07
C GLU A 244 7.88 4.75 -29.59
N GLU A 245 7.65 5.82 -30.38
CA GLU A 245 8.72 6.68 -30.89
C GLU A 245 9.46 7.42 -29.76
N ILE A 246 8.76 7.73 -28.68
CA ILE A 246 9.28 8.53 -27.57
C ILE A 246 9.58 7.71 -26.31
N ALA A 247 9.03 6.50 -26.19
CA ALA A 247 9.15 5.64 -25.01
C ALA A 247 10.60 5.37 -24.57
N PRO A 248 11.61 5.24 -25.46
CA PRO A 248 13.02 5.17 -25.03
C PRO A 248 13.52 6.38 -24.25
N TYR A 249 12.83 7.52 -24.35
CA TYR A 249 13.19 8.76 -23.68
C TYR A 249 12.40 8.98 -22.39
N ASP A 250 11.22 8.36 -22.22
CA ASP A 250 10.38 8.46 -21.02
C ASP A 250 10.87 7.57 -19.86
N GLU A 251 12.07 7.86 -19.36
CA GLU A 251 12.71 7.05 -18.31
C GLU A 251 11.90 6.98 -17.00
N GLU A 252 11.13 8.03 -16.67
CA GLU A 252 10.28 8.07 -15.49
C GLU A 252 8.88 7.50 -15.74
N GLY A 253 8.49 7.24 -16.99
CA GLY A 253 7.19 6.73 -17.38
C GLY A 253 6.04 7.72 -17.18
N ASN A 254 6.33 9.03 -17.10
CA ASN A 254 5.30 10.04 -16.82
C ASN A 254 4.33 10.19 -17.99
N ILE A 255 4.85 10.19 -19.22
CA ILE A 255 4.02 10.25 -20.42
C ILE A 255 3.30 8.90 -20.59
N GLY A 256 3.99 7.79 -20.36
CA GLY A 256 3.40 6.45 -20.39
C GLY A 256 2.18 6.30 -19.47
N MET A 257 2.21 6.90 -18.27
CA MET A 257 1.04 6.93 -17.37
C MET A 257 -0.14 7.68 -17.99
N GLU A 258 0.07 8.86 -18.56
CA GLU A 258 -1.02 9.64 -19.19
C GLU A 258 -1.59 8.93 -20.44
N ILE A 259 -0.73 8.28 -21.22
CA ILE A 259 -1.14 7.46 -22.36
C ILE A 259 -1.93 6.24 -21.89
N GLY A 260 -1.54 5.60 -20.79
CA GLY A 260 -2.29 4.52 -20.15
C GLY A 260 -3.73 4.93 -19.83
N GLU A 261 -3.94 6.15 -19.31
CA GLU A 261 -5.29 6.68 -19.06
C GLU A 261 -6.11 6.86 -20.35
N CYS A 262 -5.47 7.20 -21.48
CA CYS A 262 -6.13 7.23 -22.78
C CYS A 262 -6.46 5.81 -23.27
N MET A 263 -5.57 4.84 -23.07
CA MET A 263 -5.78 3.44 -23.45
C MET A 263 -6.94 2.80 -22.70
N GLU A 264 -7.22 3.20 -21.45
CA GLU A 264 -8.43 2.75 -20.75
C GLU A 264 -9.72 3.11 -21.51
N VAL A 265 -9.77 4.28 -22.15
CA VAL A 265 -10.91 4.71 -22.97
C VAL A 265 -11.00 3.86 -24.23
N VAL A 266 -9.86 3.53 -24.83
CA VAL A 266 -9.76 2.64 -26.00
C VAL A 266 -10.26 1.24 -25.67
N ILE A 267 -9.88 0.66 -24.53
CA ILE A 267 -10.40 -0.63 -24.06
C ILE A 267 -11.93 -0.58 -23.88
N LYS A 268 -12.45 0.48 -23.26
CA LYS A 268 -13.91 0.68 -23.12
C LYS A 268 -14.60 0.77 -24.49
N ALA A 269 -13.96 1.41 -25.47
CA ALA A 269 -14.46 1.50 -26.82
C ALA A 269 -14.48 0.13 -27.52
N LEU A 270 -13.39 -0.64 -27.43
CA LEU A 270 -13.31 -2.00 -27.96
C LEU A 270 -14.34 -2.94 -27.31
N LEU A 271 -14.68 -2.75 -26.03
CA LEU A 271 -15.75 -3.52 -25.37
C LEU A 271 -17.15 -3.14 -25.86
N GLN A 272 -17.37 -1.87 -26.22
CA GLN A 272 -18.67 -1.33 -26.65
C GLN A 272 -18.89 -1.34 -28.17
N SER A 273 -17.85 -1.57 -28.95
CA SER A 273 -17.92 -1.62 -30.41
C SER A 273 -18.96 -2.64 -30.90
N GLY A 274 -19.66 -2.26 -31.97
CA GLY A 274 -20.68 -3.09 -32.62
C GLY A 274 -20.11 -4.21 -33.48
N ASN A 275 -18.79 -4.29 -33.65
CA ASN A 275 -18.14 -5.33 -34.43
C ASN A 275 -18.24 -6.71 -33.77
N PRO A 276 -18.20 -7.81 -34.55
CA PRO A 276 -18.09 -9.16 -34.01
C PRO A 276 -16.98 -9.27 -32.98
N ALA A 277 -17.18 -10.04 -31.91
CA ALA A 277 -16.22 -10.08 -30.81
C ALA A 277 -14.85 -10.63 -31.24
N HIS A 278 -14.81 -11.59 -32.17
CA HIS A 278 -13.54 -12.09 -32.72
C HIS A 278 -12.74 -11.02 -33.48
N GLU A 279 -13.40 -10.09 -34.18
CA GLU A 279 -12.72 -8.96 -34.84
C GLU A 279 -12.17 -7.96 -33.81
N ARG A 280 -12.90 -7.74 -32.72
CA ARG A 280 -12.45 -6.89 -31.61
C ARG A 280 -11.28 -7.54 -30.86
N MET A 281 -11.31 -8.85 -30.65
CA MET A 281 -10.19 -9.63 -30.11
C MET A 281 -8.95 -9.52 -31.00
N LEU A 282 -9.11 -9.54 -32.33
CA LEU A 282 -7.99 -9.34 -33.26
C LEU A 282 -7.39 -7.94 -33.12
N ARG A 283 -8.22 -6.90 -32.98
CA ARG A 283 -7.71 -5.54 -32.71
C ARG A 283 -6.93 -5.48 -31.40
N VAL A 284 -7.46 -6.03 -30.31
CA VAL A 284 -6.77 -6.05 -29.00
C VAL A 284 -5.44 -6.80 -29.09
N LEU A 285 -5.40 -7.93 -29.81
CA LEU A 285 -4.15 -8.62 -30.09
C LEU A 285 -3.16 -7.75 -30.89
N ASP A 286 -3.64 -7.01 -31.88
CA ASP A 286 -2.77 -6.13 -32.67
C ASP A 286 -2.21 -4.99 -31.79
N PHE A 287 -2.95 -4.49 -30.79
CA PHE A 287 -2.44 -3.57 -29.77
C PHE A 287 -1.35 -4.21 -28.90
N GLU A 288 -1.58 -5.42 -28.38
CA GLU A 288 -0.59 -6.11 -27.56
C GLU A 288 0.69 -6.41 -28.31
N LEU A 289 0.59 -6.88 -29.56
CA LEU A 289 1.76 -7.17 -30.40
C LEU A 289 2.58 -5.91 -30.70
N LYS A 290 1.96 -4.74 -30.57
CA LYS A 290 2.56 -3.44 -30.82
C LYS A 290 3.16 -2.85 -29.53
N ASP A 291 2.50 -3.04 -28.40
CA ASP A 291 2.89 -2.49 -27.11
C ASP A 291 4.15 -3.13 -26.49
N GLU A 292 5.32 -2.66 -26.93
CA GLU A 292 6.62 -3.10 -26.39
C GLU A 292 6.88 -2.63 -24.94
N TYR A 293 6.08 -1.70 -24.41
CA TYR A 293 6.34 -1.02 -23.14
C TYR A 293 5.31 -1.33 -22.04
N GLY A 294 4.26 -2.10 -22.35
CA GLY A 294 3.24 -2.52 -21.38
C GLY A 294 2.33 -1.39 -20.91
N ILE A 295 1.99 -0.45 -21.79
CA ILE A 295 1.06 0.66 -21.53
C ILE A 295 -0.40 0.24 -21.68
N PHE A 296 -0.67 -0.74 -22.53
CA PHE A 296 -2.01 -1.19 -22.88
C PHE A 296 -2.46 -2.31 -21.94
N ASP A 297 -3.30 -1.98 -20.95
CA ASP A 297 -3.88 -2.98 -20.04
C ASP A 297 -5.07 -3.71 -20.70
N GLU A 298 -4.79 -4.90 -21.22
CA GLU A 298 -5.76 -5.73 -21.91
C GLU A 298 -6.61 -6.62 -20.98
N GLU A 299 -6.28 -6.72 -19.68
CA GLU A 299 -6.82 -7.78 -18.81
C GLU A 299 -8.35 -7.73 -18.71
N ALA A 300 -8.90 -6.52 -18.60
CA ALA A 300 -10.34 -6.30 -18.54
C ALA A 300 -11.06 -6.81 -19.81
N PHE A 301 -10.41 -6.71 -20.97
CA PHE A 301 -10.99 -7.17 -22.22
C PHE A 301 -11.02 -8.70 -22.28
N TRP A 302 -9.91 -9.39 -22.02
CA TRP A 302 -9.87 -10.86 -22.12
C TRP A 302 -10.64 -11.60 -21.03
N ASN A 303 -10.87 -10.93 -19.90
CA ASN A 303 -11.73 -11.45 -18.84
C ASN A 303 -13.22 -11.27 -19.12
N SER A 304 -13.60 -10.62 -20.22
CA SER A 304 -15.00 -10.44 -20.61
C SER A 304 -15.65 -11.72 -21.12
N ASP A 305 -16.95 -11.85 -20.85
CA ASP A 305 -17.76 -13.03 -21.19
C ASP A 305 -18.26 -13.00 -22.64
N PHE A 306 -17.34 -13.19 -23.60
CA PHE A 306 -17.72 -13.35 -25.01
C PHE A 306 -18.30 -14.74 -25.32
N PRO A 307 -19.19 -14.88 -26.32
CA PRO A 307 -19.73 -16.17 -26.74
C PRO A 307 -18.67 -17.17 -27.16
N VAL A 308 -18.92 -18.46 -26.89
CA VAL A 308 -18.03 -19.57 -27.23
C VAL A 308 -17.76 -19.64 -28.74
N GLU A 309 -18.74 -19.29 -29.56
CA GLU A 309 -18.63 -19.24 -31.02
C GLU A 309 -17.61 -18.19 -31.46
N GLU A 310 -17.58 -17.01 -30.83
CA GLU A 310 -16.65 -15.94 -31.17
C GLU A 310 -15.20 -16.34 -30.83
N TRP A 311 -14.98 -16.99 -29.68
CA TRP A 311 -13.67 -17.56 -29.33
C TRP A 311 -13.20 -18.63 -30.33
N ASN A 312 -14.12 -19.44 -30.86
CA ASN A 312 -13.79 -20.39 -31.93
C ASN A 312 -13.35 -19.67 -33.21
N HIS A 313 -14.10 -18.67 -33.68
CA HIS A 313 -13.71 -17.89 -34.87
C HIS A 313 -12.34 -17.22 -34.67
N PHE A 314 -12.11 -16.63 -33.50
CA PHE A 314 -10.82 -16.04 -33.16
C PHE A 314 -9.70 -17.09 -33.20
N SER A 315 -9.91 -18.28 -32.63
CA SER A 315 -8.91 -19.36 -32.63
C SER A 315 -8.54 -19.82 -34.04
N GLU A 316 -9.50 -19.91 -34.97
CA GLU A 316 -9.24 -20.30 -36.35
C GLU A 316 -8.41 -19.24 -37.09
N VAL A 317 -8.70 -17.96 -36.88
CA VAL A 317 -7.88 -16.87 -37.45
C VAL A 317 -6.45 -16.91 -36.90
N LEU A 318 -6.27 -17.21 -35.61
CA LEU A 318 -4.95 -17.33 -35.01
C LEU A 318 -4.16 -18.54 -35.55
N LYS A 319 -4.83 -19.67 -35.81
CA LYS A 319 -4.19 -20.83 -36.46
C LYS A 319 -3.68 -20.45 -37.85
N ASP A 320 -4.49 -19.79 -38.67
CA ASP A 320 -4.10 -19.32 -40.00
C ASP A 320 -2.90 -18.34 -39.93
N ARG A 321 -2.90 -17.41 -38.96
CA ARG A 321 -1.78 -16.48 -38.72
C ARG A 321 -0.51 -17.23 -38.31
N LEU A 322 -0.62 -18.23 -37.42
CA LEU A 322 0.51 -19.03 -36.94
C LEU A 322 1.11 -19.89 -38.05
N GLU A 323 0.29 -20.57 -38.86
CA GLU A 323 0.75 -21.35 -40.02
C GLU A 323 1.48 -20.46 -41.05
N THR A 324 0.98 -19.25 -41.25
CA THR A 324 1.63 -18.27 -42.16
C THR A 324 3.00 -17.85 -41.63
N SER A 325 3.11 -17.61 -40.32
CA SER A 325 4.37 -17.29 -39.63
C SER A 325 5.39 -18.43 -39.73
N ASP A 326 4.98 -19.66 -39.39
CA ASP A 326 5.84 -20.85 -39.41
C ASP A 326 6.31 -21.22 -40.83
N SER A 327 5.57 -20.80 -41.88
CA SER A 327 5.95 -21.01 -43.28
C SER A 327 7.08 -20.09 -43.79
N GLY A 328 7.58 -19.16 -42.96
CA GLY A 328 8.71 -18.28 -43.29
C GLY A 328 8.42 -17.23 -44.37
N LYS A 329 7.13 -16.90 -44.59
CA LYS A 329 6.70 -15.85 -45.55
C LYS A 329 6.69 -14.44 -44.95
N THR A 330 7.03 -14.29 -43.68
CA THR A 330 7.16 -13.01 -42.99
C THR A 330 8.64 -12.67 -42.80
N LEU A 331 9.05 -11.46 -43.19
CA LEU A 331 10.44 -10.98 -43.06
C LEU A 331 10.77 -10.69 -41.58
N SER A 332 11.36 -11.69 -40.93
CA SER A 332 12.61 -11.63 -40.17
C SER A 332 12.85 -10.75 -38.92
N ASP A 333 11.89 -10.33 -38.07
CA ASP A 333 12.30 -9.65 -36.81
C ASP A 333 11.59 -9.97 -35.47
N PHE A 334 10.56 -10.81 -35.39
CA PHE A 334 9.83 -10.97 -34.09
C PHE A 334 9.60 -12.43 -33.67
N ASN A 335 10.47 -12.96 -32.81
CA ASN A 335 10.20 -14.21 -32.08
C ASN A 335 9.10 -14.03 -31.02
N TRP A 336 8.92 -12.79 -30.54
CA TRP A 336 7.92 -12.41 -29.55
C TRP A 336 6.49 -12.51 -30.08
N ASP A 337 6.27 -12.20 -31.36
CA ASP A 337 4.97 -12.33 -32.03
C ASP A 337 4.45 -13.76 -32.00
N ARG A 338 5.31 -14.77 -32.22
CA ARG A 338 4.89 -16.17 -32.22
C ARG A 338 4.47 -16.61 -30.82
N GLU A 339 5.27 -16.31 -29.81
CA GLU A 339 4.96 -16.62 -28.42
C GLU A 339 3.59 -16.03 -28.02
N GLN A 340 3.36 -14.75 -28.31
CA GLN A 340 2.11 -14.08 -27.97
C GLN A 340 0.91 -14.65 -28.74
N LEU A 341 1.08 -14.97 -30.03
CA LEU A 341 0.06 -15.64 -30.83
C LEU A 341 -0.33 -17.01 -30.25
N VAL A 342 0.64 -17.81 -29.82
CA VAL A 342 0.37 -19.13 -29.22
C VAL A 342 -0.29 -18.99 -27.85
N LYS A 343 0.18 -18.06 -27.00
CA LYS A 343 -0.46 -17.74 -25.71
C LYS A 343 -1.95 -17.42 -25.90
N ARG A 344 -2.26 -16.55 -26.87
CA ARG A 344 -3.64 -16.14 -27.18
C ARG A 344 -4.44 -17.23 -27.86
N LEU A 345 -3.84 -18.06 -28.72
CA LEU A 345 -4.49 -19.22 -29.30
C LEU A 345 -4.89 -20.22 -28.22
N ALA A 346 -3.99 -20.54 -27.28
CA ALA A 346 -4.31 -21.39 -26.15
C ALA A 346 -5.44 -20.81 -25.29
N LEU A 347 -5.54 -19.49 -25.13
CA LEU A 347 -6.65 -18.81 -24.45
C LEU A 347 -7.96 -18.91 -25.21
N ALA A 348 -7.91 -18.67 -26.52
CA ALA A 348 -9.07 -18.78 -27.39
C ALA A 348 -9.65 -20.21 -27.34
N LEU A 349 -8.80 -21.24 -27.46
CA LEU A 349 -9.22 -22.65 -27.39
C LEU A 349 -9.81 -23.02 -26.01
N GLU A 350 -9.21 -22.53 -24.92
CA GLU A 350 -9.74 -22.73 -23.56
C GLU A 350 -11.14 -22.11 -23.40
N LYS A 351 -11.31 -20.84 -23.79
CA LYS A 351 -12.59 -20.12 -23.71
C LYS A 351 -13.63 -20.68 -24.68
N ALA A 352 -13.19 -21.25 -25.80
CA ALA A 352 -14.00 -22.00 -26.75
C ALA A 352 -14.40 -23.41 -26.24
N ARG A 353 -13.89 -23.84 -25.07
CA ARG A 353 -14.06 -25.19 -24.49
C ARG A 353 -13.48 -26.31 -25.36
N ASN A 354 -12.55 -25.99 -26.25
CA ASN A 354 -11.80 -26.95 -27.04
C ASN A 354 -10.52 -27.33 -26.29
N TYR A 355 -10.71 -27.98 -25.13
CA TYR A 355 -9.61 -28.28 -24.20
C TYR A 355 -8.61 -29.28 -24.77
N GLU A 356 -9.04 -30.24 -25.58
CA GLU A 356 -8.15 -31.24 -26.17
C GLU A 356 -7.07 -30.58 -27.04
N GLU A 357 -7.49 -29.68 -27.93
CA GLU A 357 -6.57 -28.95 -28.79
C GLU A 357 -5.71 -27.95 -28.01
N ALA A 358 -6.28 -27.26 -27.02
CA ALA A 358 -5.53 -26.35 -26.15
C ALA A 358 -4.42 -27.07 -25.36
N ILE A 359 -4.71 -28.27 -24.85
CA ILE A 359 -3.74 -29.10 -24.13
C ILE A 359 -2.63 -29.55 -25.09
N SER A 360 -2.98 -30.10 -26.26
CA SER A 360 -1.99 -30.54 -27.25
C SER A 360 -1.05 -29.42 -27.69
N LEU A 361 -1.59 -28.22 -27.97
CA LEU A 361 -0.78 -27.05 -28.31
C LEU A 361 0.21 -26.71 -27.18
N CYS A 362 -0.26 -26.66 -25.93
CA CYS A 362 0.63 -26.34 -24.81
C CYS A 362 1.68 -27.43 -24.56
N GLU A 363 1.32 -28.71 -24.72
CA GLU A 363 2.26 -29.85 -24.60
C GLU A 363 3.36 -29.78 -25.67
N GLU A 364 3.03 -29.47 -26.92
CA GLU A 364 4.01 -29.32 -28.01
C GLU A 364 5.02 -28.19 -27.73
N GLU A 365 4.55 -27.04 -27.25
CA GLU A 365 5.42 -25.90 -26.91
C GLU A 365 6.30 -26.21 -25.69
N VAL A 366 5.77 -26.95 -24.72
CA VAL A 366 6.55 -27.47 -23.59
C VAL A 366 7.66 -28.42 -24.07
N GLU A 367 7.37 -29.30 -25.02
CA GLU A 367 8.36 -30.20 -25.63
C GLU A 367 9.41 -29.45 -26.45
N ALA A 368 9.05 -28.30 -27.05
CA ALA A 368 9.96 -27.41 -27.74
C ALA A 368 10.93 -26.65 -26.80
N GLY A 369 10.67 -26.68 -25.48
CA GLY A 369 11.53 -26.07 -24.46
C GLY A 369 11.05 -24.70 -23.97
N GLU A 370 9.82 -24.31 -24.27
CA GLU A 370 9.25 -23.02 -23.88
C GLU A 370 8.73 -23.06 -22.43
N ASP A 371 9.47 -22.40 -21.52
CA ASP A 371 9.18 -22.42 -20.08
C ASP A 371 7.84 -21.76 -19.71
N TRP A 372 7.41 -20.74 -20.45
CA TRP A 372 6.14 -20.03 -20.22
C TRP A 372 4.92 -20.93 -20.52
N SER A 373 5.05 -21.92 -21.40
CA SER A 373 3.96 -22.81 -21.79
C SER A 373 3.50 -23.70 -20.63
N TYR A 374 4.37 -24.01 -19.67
CA TYR A 374 4.02 -24.82 -18.49
C TYR A 374 2.90 -24.20 -17.66
N VAL A 375 2.99 -22.90 -17.36
CA VAL A 375 1.96 -22.19 -16.57
C VAL A 375 0.64 -22.18 -17.32
N ARG A 376 0.68 -21.99 -18.64
CA ARG A 376 -0.52 -22.00 -19.50
C ARG A 376 -1.14 -23.40 -19.56
N LEU A 377 -0.35 -24.45 -19.77
CA LEU A 377 -0.78 -25.85 -19.78
C LEU A 377 -1.53 -26.21 -18.49
N ILE A 378 -0.99 -25.82 -17.34
CA ILE A 378 -1.61 -26.08 -16.04
C ILE A 378 -2.96 -25.37 -15.93
N LYS A 379 -3.05 -24.09 -16.33
CA LYS A 379 -4.32 -23.35 -16.35
C LYS A 379 -5.37 -24.07 -17.21
N VAL A 380 -4.99 -24.48 -18.42
CA VAL A 380 -5.88 -25.21 -19.34
C VAL A 380 -6.32 -26.56 -18.77
N LEU A 381 -5.39 -27.35 -18.20
CA LEU A 381 -5.70 -28.64 -17.59
C LEU A 381 -6.68 -28.50 -16.41
N LEU A 382 -6.50 -27.46 -15.58
CA LEU A 382 -7.41 -27.16 -14.49
C LEU A 382 -8.80 -26.72 -14.98
N ALA A 383 -8.86 -25.90 -16.03
CA ALA A 383 -10.11 -25.50 -16.68
C ALA A 383 -10.84 -26.69 -17.32
N ALA A 384 -10.09 -27.67 -17.82
CA ALA A 384 -10.60 -28.93 -18.38
C ALA A 384 -10.96 -29.99 -17.32
N GLU A 385 -10.89 -29.65 -16.03
CA GLU A 385 -11.09 -30.57 -14.89
C GLU A 385 -10.12 -31.77 -14.86
N GLN A 386 -9.00 -31.73 -15.61
CA GLN A 386 -7.95 -32.77 -15.64
C GLN A 386 -6.88 -32.51 -14.57
N LYS A 387 -7.31 -32.48 -13.31
CA LYS A 387 -6.46 -32.08 -12.17
C LYS A 387 -5.25 -32.99 -11.96
N GLU A 388 -5.42 -34.30 -12.12
CA GLU A 388 -4.34 -35.27 -11.90
C GLU A 388 -3.17 -35.02 -12.86
N LYS A 389 -3.48 -34.74 -14.13
CA LYS A 389 -2.45 -34.37 -15.12
C LYS A 389 -1.82 -33.02 -14.81
N ALA A 390 -2.61 -32.04 -14.37
CA ALA A 390 -2.08 -30.73 -13.98
C ALA A 390 -1.05 -30.88 -12.85
N GLU A 391 -1.36 -31.71 -11.85
CA GLU A 391 -0.44 -32.03 -10.77
C GLU A 391 0.83 -32.73 -11.28
N GLU A 392 0.72 -33.76 -12.12
CA GLU A 392 1.88 -34.45 -12.70
C GLU A 392 2.85 -33.47 -13.39
N TRP A 393 2.33 -32.53 -14.18
CA TRP A 393 3.12 -31.48 -14.82
C TRP A 393 3.75 -30.50 -13.81
N ILE A 394 3.01 -30.08 -12.79
CA ILE A 394 3.56 -29.25 -11.69
C ILE A 394 4.71 -29.98 -11.00
N TYR A 395 4.54 -31.25 -10.63
CA TYR A 395 5.58 -32.06 -9.97
C TYR A 395 6.83 -32.18 -10.82
N ARG A 396 6.67 -32.47 -12.12
CA ARG A 396 7.77 -32.58 -13.07
C ARG A 396 8.54 -31.26 -13.14
N LYS A 397 7.85 -30.15 -13.37
CA LYS A 397 8.49 -28.85 -13.57
C LYS A 397 9.17 -28.33 -12.32
N ILE A 398 8.53 -28.42 -11.14
CA ILE A 398 9.15 -27.99 -9.87
C ILE A 398 10.47 -28.75 -9.61
N LYS A 399 10.54 -30.05 -9.92
CA LYS A 399 11.78 -30.83 -9.77
C LYS A 399 12.89 -30.37 -10.71
N GLU A 400 12.55 -29.95 -11.92
CA GLU A 400 13.49 -29.49 -12.93
C GLU A 400 13.97 -28.05 -12.67
N THR A 401 13.06 -27.11 -12.39
CA THR A 401 13.36 -25.66 -12.36
C THR A 401 13.70 -25.08 -10.99
N ARG A 402 13.49 -25.80 -9.88
CA ARG A 402 13.74 -25.26 -8.52
C ARG A 402 15.13 -24.71 -8.26
N LYS A 403 16.13 -25.11 -9.06
CA LYS A 403 17.53 -24.64 -8.98
C LYS A 403 17.87 -23.56 -10.00
N SER A 404 17.25 -23.58 -11.18
CA SER A 404 17.54 -22.66 -12.29
C SER A 404 16.65 -21.42 -12.30
N SER A 405 15.38 -21.57 -11.92
CA SER A 405 14.35 -20.52 -11.95
C SER A 405 13.45 -20.61 -10.70
N PRO A 406 13.92 -20.10 -9.54
CA PRO A 406 13.20 -20.19 -8.27
C PRO A 406 11.80 -19.56 -8.28
N GLU A 407 11.62 -18.47 -9.02
CA GLU A 407 10.36 -17.70 -9.12
C GLU A 407 9.26 -18.54 -9.76
N THR A 408 9.51 -19.10 -10.96
CA THR A 408 8.58 -19.99 -11.65
C THR A 408 8.22 -21.22 -10.81
N ALA A 409 9.21 -21.79 -10.12
CA ALA A 409 8.96 -22.93 -9.24
C ALA A 409 8.05 -22.58 -8.06
N TYR A 410 8.11 -21.34 -7.55
CA TYR A 410 7.25 -20.88 -6.47
C TYR A 410 5.82 -20.62 -6.95
N GLU A 411 5.62 -20.06 -8.15
CA GLU A 411 4.28 -19.90 -8.75
C GLU A 411 3.57 -21.25 -8.96
N LEU A 412 4.31 -22.24 -9.46
CA LEU A 412 3.82 -23.61 -9.62
C LEU A 412 3.48 -24.27 -8.28
N PHE A 413 4.31 -24.02 -7.26
CA PHE A 413 4.05 -24.49 -5.90
C PHE A 413 2.79 -23.85 -5.30
N ARG A 414 2.58 -22.54 -5.49
CA ARG A 414 1.33 -21.87 -5.09
C ARG A 414 0.11 -22.44 -5.78
N THR A 415 0.20 -22.71 -7.08
CA THR A 415 -0.88 -23.35 -7.83
C THR A 415 -1.22 -24.73 -7.24
N LEU A 416 -0.22 -25.54 -6.88
CA LEU A 416 -0.44 -26.83 -6.21
C LEU A 416 -1.11 -26.67 -4.83
N LEU A 417 -0.67 -25.69 -4.03
CA LEU A 417 -1.31 -25.37 -2.75
C LEU A 417 -2.80 -25.05 -2.96
N GLU A 418 -3.13 -24.15 -3.88
CA GLU A 418 -4.51 -23.76 -4.17
C GLU A 418 -5.38 -24.94 -4.62
N ILE A 419 -4.83 -25.87 -5.42
CA ILE A 419 -5.53 -27.11 -5.80
C ILE A 419 -5.86 -27.92 -4.54
N LYS A 420 -4.87 -28.15 -3.66
CA LYS A 420 -5.03 -28.97 -2.46
C LYS A 420 -5.90 -28.32 -1.38
N GLU A 421 -5.92 -26.99 -1.31
CA GLU A 421 -6.84 -26.24 -0.46
C GLU A 421 -8.29 -26.37 -0.95
N LYS A 422 -8.54 -26.28 -2.26
CA LYS A 422 -9.87 -26.49 -2.85
C LYS A 422 -10.37 -27.93 -2.64
N GLU A 423 -9.47 -28.90 -2.54
CA GLU A 423 -9.79 -30.29 -2.19
C GLU A 423 -10.02 -30.51 -0.69
N GLU A 424 -9.84 -29.46 0.14
CA GLU A 424 -9.84 -29.54 1.60
C GLU A 424 -8.83 -30.57 2.14
N ASN A 425 -7.78 -30.87 1.38
CA ASN A 425 -6.72 -31.80 1.77
C ASN A 425 -5.70 -31.10 2.67
N TRP A 426 -6.17 -30.59 3.81
CA TRP A 426 -5.39 -29.76 4.73
C TRP A 426 -4.14 -30.46 5.25
N LEU A 427 -4.19 -31.79 5.38
CA LEU A 427 -3.03 -32.58 5.80
C LEU A 427 -1.89 -32.52 4.77
N PHE A 428 -2.23 -32.51 3.49
CA PHE A 428 -1.26 -32.37 2.40
C PHE A 428 -0.79 -30.92 2.23
N VAL A 429 -1.69 -29.94 2.38
CA VAL A 429 -1.34 -28.51 2.40
C VAL A 429 -0.33 -28.21 3.51
N ALA A 430 -0.56 -28.75 4.72
CA ALA A 430 0.39 -28.63 5.82
C ALA A 430 1.75 -29.27 5.49
N ALA A 431 1.77 -30.39 4.76
CA ALA A 431 3.01 -31.02 4.32
C ALA A 431 3.79 -30.12 3.33
N LEU A 432 3.11 -29.50 2.37
CA LEU A 432 3.70 -28.57 1.41
C LEU A 432 4.27 -27.32 2.12
N ASN A 433 3.50 -26.72 3.04
CA ASN A 433 3.97 -25.56 3.81
C ASN A 433 5.14 -25.90 4.75
N ALA A 434 5.16 -27.12 5.31
CA ALA A 434 6.29 -27.58 6.12
C ALA A 434 7.58 -27.64 5.30
N GLU A 435 7.51 -28.14 4.06
CA GLU A 435 8.67 -28.20 3.16
C GLU A 435 9.26 -26.83 2.84
N GLU A 436 8.42 -25.83 2.54
CA GLU A 436 8.88 -24.46 2.28
C GLU A 436 9.42 -23.79 3.55
N PHE A 437 8.80 -24.04 4.69
CA PHE A 437 9.31 -23.56 5.97
C PHE A 437 10.73 -24.09 6.24
N PHE A 438 10.96 -25.40 6.14
CA PHE A 438 12.31 -25.97 6.37
C PHE A 438 13.33 -25.56 5.30
N ARG A 439 12.88 -25.16 4.11
CA ARG A 439 13.74 -24.65 3.05
C ARG A 439 14.19 -23.21 3.27
N TYR A 440 13.30 -22.31 3.67
CA TYR A 440 13.62 -20.88 3.74
C TYR A 440 13.79 -20.36 5.17
N LEU A 441 13.10 -20.95 6.13
CA LEU A 441 13.08 -20.60 7.55
C LEU A 441 12.68 -19.14 7.76
N SER A 442 11.50 -18.79 7.27
CA SER A 442 10.89 -17.46 7.44
C SER A 442 9.71 -17.52 8.40
N LEU A 443 9.39 -16.39 9.03
CA LEU A 443 8.21 -16.26 9.87
C LEU A 443 6.92 -16.42 9.05
N GLN A 444 6.90 -15.90 7.82
CA GLN A 444 5.72 -16.02 6.95
C GLN A 444 5.37 -17.50 6.68
N PHE A 445 6.35 -18.33 6.28
CA PHE A 445 6.10 -19.75 6.04
C PHE A 445 5.74 -20.52 7.32
N TYR A 446 6.18 -20.05 8.49
CA TYR A 446 5.74 -20.60 9.77
C TYR A 446 4.26 -20.30 10.02
N ILE A 447 3.79 -19.08 9.72
CA ILE A 447 2.38 -18.70 9.84
C ILE A 447 1.54 -19.56 8.90
N ASP A 448 1.93 -19.68 7.63
CA ASP A 448 1.22 -20.49 6.64
C ASP A 448 1.14 -21.98 7.07
N LEU A 449 2.24 -22.52 7.61
CA LEU A 449 2.28 -23.86 8.20
C LEU A 449 1.36 -23.98 9.42
N ARG A 450 1.35 -23.00 10.32
CA ARG A 450 0.51 -22.98 11.52
C ARG A 450 -0.96 -23.00 11.16
N GLU A 451 -1.38 -22.17 10.22
CA GLU A 451 -2.77 -22.10 9.77
C GLU A 451 -3.22 -23.42 9.12
N SER A 452 -2.43 -23.94 8.18
CA SER A 452 -2.74 -25.20 7.50
C SER A 452 -2.73 -26.40 8.45
N ALA A 453 -1.77 -26.49 9.38
CA ALA A 453 -1.70 -27.57 10.38
C ALA A 453 -2.83 -27.49 11.41
N LYS A 454 -3.30 -26.29 11.79
CA LYS A 454 -4.49 -26.12 12.63
C LYS A 454 -5.75 -26.63 11.92
N LYS A 455 -5.94 -26.28 10.64
CA LYS A 455 -7.05 -26.80 9.82
C LYS A 455 -7.00 -28.32 9.68
N ALA A 456 -5.80 -28.89 9.59
CA ALA A 456 -5.57 -30.33 9.54
C ALA A 456 -5.68 -31.04 10.91
N GLY A 457 -5.76 -30.30 12.03
CA GLY A 457 -5.86 -30.87 13.38
C GLY A 457 -4.57 -31.48 13.93
N VAL A 458 -3.41 -31.15 13.35
CA VAL A 458 -2.08 -31.73 13.69
C VAL A 458 -1.09 -30.69 14.21
N TRP A 459 -1.59 -29.52 14.64
CA TRP A 459 -0.76 -28.37 14.97
C TRP A 459 0.23 -28.64 16.11
N GLU A 460 -0.19 -29.32 17.18
CA GLU A 460 0.65 -29.51 18.35
C GLU A 460 1.87 -30.38 18.04
N GLU A 461 1.68 -31.44 17.25
CA GLU A 461 2.75 -32.31 16.79
C GLU A 461 3.71 -31.58 15.84
N VAL A 462 3.15 -30.80 14.89
CA VAL A 462 3.93 -29.99 13.95
C VAL A 462 4.75 -28.92 14.68
N ARG A 463 4.12 -28.18 15.60
CA ARG A 463 4.76 -27.13 16.41
C ARG A 463 5.92 -27.71 17.20
N LYS A 464 5.70 -28.81 17.94
CA LYS A 464 6.74 -29.44 18.75
C LYS A 464 7.99 -29.76 17.93
N ALA A 465 7.78 -30.31 16.75
CA ALA A 465 8.87 -30.70 15.87
C ALA A 465 9.57 -29.53 15.17
N VAL A 466 8.84 -28.48 14.78
CA VAL A 466 9.45 -27.22 14.32
C VAL A 466 10.35 -26.66 15.42
N HIS A 467 9.89 -26.65 16.67
CA HIS A 467 10.71 -26.23 17.82
C HIS A 467 11.92 -27.15 18.02
N GLU A 468 11.77 -28.47 18.00
CA GLU A 468 12.91 -29.40 18.12
C GLU A 468 13.97 -29.19 17.03
N TYR A 469 13.53 -28.92 15.79
CA TYR A 469 14.42 -28.59 14.68
C TYR A 469 15.13 -27.26 14.90
N LEU A 470 14.41 -26.19 15.23
CA LEU A 470 15.02 -24.89 15.46
C LEU A 470 15.92 -24.86 16.71
N GLU A 471 15.61 -25.67 17.74
CA GLU A 471 16.40 -25.77 18.96
C GLU A 471 17.69 -26.57 18.74
N ASN A 472 17.61 -27.73 18.08
CA ASN A 472 18.68 -28.73 18.08
C ASN A 472 19.19 -29.12 16.69
N GLY A 473 18.51 -28.72 15.62
CA GLY A 473 18.81 -29.11 14.24
C GLY A 473 18.33 -30.50 13.87
N ASN A 474 17.64 -31.19 14.78
CA ASN A 474 17.14 -32.53 14.55
C ASN A 474 15.80 -32.45 13.83
N LEU A 475 15.70 -33.10 12.67
CA LEU A 475 14.40 -33.30 12.05
C LEU A 475 13.72 -34.51 12.73
N PRO A 476 12.40 -34.49 12.94
CA PRO A 476 11.67 -35.54 13.68
C PRO A 476 11.84 -36.97 13.15
N ALA A 477 12.32 -37.13 11.91
CA ALA A 477 12.53 -38.43 11.31
C ALA A 477 13.92 -39.04 11.57
N ASP A 478 14.82 -38.36 12.30
CA ASP A 478 16.13 -38.90 12.69
C ASP A 478 16.04 -39.96 13.82
N SER A 479 14.84 -40.22 14.33
CA SER A 479 14.55 -41.28 15.33
C SER A 479 13.90 -42.55 14.74
N ALA A 480 13.83 -42.71 13.41
CA ALA A 480 13.21 -43.90 12.80
C ALA A 480 14.04 -45.18 12.99
N ILE A 481 13.37 -46.24 13.45
CA ILE A 481 13.91 -47.62 13.56
C ILE A 481 14.09 -48.19 12.14
N PRO A 482 15.16 -48.95 11.84
CA PRO A 482 15.34 -49.54 10.52
C PRO A 482 14.21 -50.55 10.20
N GLY A 483 13.37 -50.26 9.20
CA GLY A 483 12.42 -51.24 8.64
C GLY A 483 10.98 -50.78 8.36
N GLU A 484 10.57 -49.57 8.75
CA GLU A 484 9.26 -49.01 8.37
C GLU A 484 9.40 -47.99 7.24
N GLU A 485 8.50 -48.05 6.24
CA GLU A 485 8.42 -47.04 5.18
C GLU A 485 8.15 -45.66 5.78
N SER A 486 9.16 -44.81 5.77
CA SER A 486 9.28 -43.60 6.57
C SER A 486 8.46 -42.42 6.04
N SER A 487 7.53 -41.86 6.81
CA SER A 487 6.95 -40.52 6.56
C SER A 487 8.01 -39.44 6.85
N ASN A 488 8.35 -38.61 5.85
CA ASN A 488 9.67 -37.98 5.77
C ASN A 488 9.83 -36.55 6.31
N LEU A 489 8.82 -35.96 6.93
CA LEU A 489 8.96 -34.63 7.57
C LEU A 489 8.74 -34.69 9.08
N LEU A 490 7.67 -35.37 9.50
CA LEU A 490 7.13 -35.26 10.86
C LEU A 490 6.51 -36.55 11.42
N GLY A 491 6.50 -37.65 10.66
CA GLY A 491 5.67 -38.83 10.97
C GLY A 491 4.16 -38.62 10.78
N VAL A 492 3.69 -37.40 11.09
CA VAL A 492 2.29 -36.94 11.06
C VAL A 492 1.86 -36.38 9.71
N LEU A 493 2.79 -35.84 8.92
CA LEU A 493 2.51 -35.28 7.59
C LEU A 493 2.85 -36.28 6.47
N PRO A 494 2.04 -36.33 5.38
CA PRO A 494 2.29 -37.19 4.23
C PRO A 494 3.53 -36.76 3.43
N LYS A 495 4.03 -37.67 2.58
CA LYS A 495 5.05 -37.32 1.59
C LYS A 495 4.42 -36.53 0.46
N THR A 496 5.00 -35.38 0.13
CA THR A 496 4.60 -34.63 -1.07
C THR A 496 5.30 -35.17 -2.32
N GLY A 497 6.58 -35.57 -2.20
CA GLY A 497 7.40 -36.00 -3.33
C GLY A 497 8.05 -34.84 -4.11
N LEU A 498 8.00 -33.60 -3.60
CA LEU A 498 8.62 -32.41 -4.22
C LEU A 498 10.05 -32.12 -3.75
N ILE A 499 10.40 -32.45 -2.50
CA ILE A 499 11.70 -32.11 -1.92
C ILE A 499 12.44 -33.34 -1.39
N ASP A 500 13.72 -33.42 -1.76
CA ASP A 500 14.71 -34.27 -1.10
C ASP A 500 15.27 -33.55 0.13
N ARG A 501 15.38 -34.27 1.26
CA ARG A 501 15.82 -33.72 2.57
C ARG A 501 17.11 -32.92 2.53
N ASP A 502 18.02 -33.25 1.62
CA ASP A 502 19.30 -32.55 1.43
C ASP A 502 19.15 -31.09 0.98
N SER A 503 17.93 -30.69 0.60
CA SER A 503 17.57 -29.35 0.14
C SER A 503 17.18 -28.40 1.28
N PHE A 504 17.03 -28.89 2.52
CA PHE A 504 16.68 -28.04 3.67
C PHE A 504 17.86 -27.18 4.10
N LYS A 505 17.53 -25.98 4.59
CA LYS A 505 18.53 -24.98 4.96
C LYS A 505 19.24 -25.41 6.23
N LYS A 506 20.57 -25.50 6.17
CA LYS A 506 21.38 -25.74 7.36
C LYS A 506 21.29 -24.52 8.28
N ILE A 507 21.01 -24.78 9.56
CA ILE A 507 20.86 -23.74 10.57
C ILE A 507 21.97 -23.76 11.60
N ASP A 508 22.34 -22.57 12.07
CA ASP A 508 23.12 -22.40 13.28
C ASP A 508 22.20 -22.60 14.49
N VAL A 509 22.30 -23.76 15.12
CA VAL A 509 21.43 -24.13 16.25
C VAL A 509 21.92 -23.56 17.58
N PRO A 510 21.02 -23.17 18.50
CA PRO A 510 19.60 -22.88 18.27
C PRO A 510 19.38 -21.64 17.39
N ALA A 511 18.34 -21.67 16.54
CA ALA A 511 17.93 -20.55 15.69
C ALA A 511 17.19 -19.47 16.51
N PHE A 512 17.89 -18.85 17.47
CA PHE A 512 17.33 -17.94 18.48
C PHE A 512 16.44 -16.84 17.90
N GLU A 513 16.89 -16.21 16.81
CA GLU A 513 16.17 -15.09 16.19
C GLU A 513 14.80 -15.51 15.66
N LEU A 514 14.70 -16.67 15.02
CA LEU A 514 13.43 -17.18 14.49
C LEU A 514 12.55 -17.74 15.62
N LEU A 515 13.15 -18.39 16.62
CA LEU A 515 12.44 -18.87 17.82
C LEU A 515 11.79 -17.71 18.60
N ILE A 516 12.46 -16.55 18.69
CA ILE A 516 11.89 -15.35 19.31
C ILE A 516 10.73 -14.80 18.48
N ASP A 517 10.89 -14.69 17.15
CA ASP A 517 9.81 -14.21 16.28
C ASP A 517 8.57 -15.09 16.34
N ILE A 518 8.76 -16.41 16.32
CA ILE A 518 7.70 -17.38 16.49
C ILE A 518 6.99 -17.18 17.84
N ALA A 519 7.75 -17.04 18.93
CA ALA A 519 7.16 -16.86 20.25
C ALA A 519 6.40 -15.51 20.39
N ILE A 520 6.82 -14.45 19.67
CA ILE A 520 6.09 -13.18 19.58
C ILE A 520 4.79 -13.38 18.81
N GLU A 521 4.84 -14.03 17.65
CA GLU A 521 3.68 -14.32 16.79
C GLU A 521 2.65 -15.25 17.47
N GLU A 522 3.12 -16.10 18.37
CA GLU A 522 2.26 -16.96 19.20
C GLU A 522 1.80 -16.30 20.50
N GLU A 523 2.17 -15.04 20.74
CA GLU A 523 1.87 -14.29 21.96
C GLU A 523 2.29 -15.05 23.23
N ASN A 524 3.44 -15.73 23.19
CA ASN A 524 3.95 -16.56 24.28
C ASN A 524 5.10 -15.86 25.03
N PRO A 525 4.81 -15.05 26.08
CA PRO A 525 5.82 -14.28 26.79
C PRO A 525 6.88 -15.16 27.48
N ASP A 526 6.54 -16.39 27.87
CA ASP A 526 7.47 -17.32 28.53
C ASP A 526 8.57 -17.79 27.58
N GLU A 527 8.19 -18.14 26.35
CA GLU A 527 9.15 -18.55 25.33
C GLU A 527 9.98 -17.38 24.81
N VAL A 528 9.37 -16.21 24.63
CA VAL A 528 10.11 -14.98 24.29
C VAL A 528 11.19 -14.70 25.35
N ALA A 529 10.83 -14.71 26.63
CA ALA A 529 11.77 -14.49 27.73
C ALA A 529 12.87 -15.57 27.79
N ARG A 530 12.52 -16.85 27.61
CA ARG A 530 13.46 -17.98 27.59
C ARG A 530 14.52 -17.79 26.50
N TRP A 531 14.11 -17.48 25.27
CA TRP A 531 15.01 -17.38 24.14
C TRP A 531 15.82 -16.09 24.13
N TYR A 532 15.20 -14.97 24.48
CA TYR A 532 15.88 -13.69 24.61
C TYR A 532 17.03 -13.75 25.64
N ASN A 533 16.80 -14.35 26.81
CA ASN A 533 17.84 -14.49 27.83
C ASN A 533 19.01 -15.38 27.38
N LYS A 534 18.73 -16.48 26.68
CA LYS A 534 19.79 -17.35 26.11
C LYS A 534 20.59 -16.62 25.02
N LEU A 535 19.92 -15.86 24.16
CA LEU A 535 20.58 -15.05 23.12
C LEU A 535 21.48 -13.96 23.74
N LYS A 536 20.98 -13.27 24.77
CA LYS A 536 21.72 -12.24 25.52
C LYS A 536 23.01 -12.78 26.16
N ILE A 537 23.00 -14.03 26.66
CA ILE A 537 24.19 -14.69 27.21
C ILE A 537 25.23 -15.02 26.13
N ARG A 538 24.79 -15.38 24.92
CA ARG A 538 25.68 -15.81 23.81
C ARG A 538 26.34 -14.63 23.08
N ARG A 539 25.69 -13.47 23.01
CA ARG A 539 26.22 -12.28 22.33
C ARG A 539 27.27 -11.54 23.19
N LYS A 540 28.37 -11.12 22.57
CA LYS A 540 29.29 -10.15 23.19
C LYS A 540 28.66 -8.76 23.18
N LYS A 541 28.89 -8.00 24.25
CA LYS A 541 28.48 -6.58 24.37
C LYS A 541 28.95 -5.81 23.12
N GLY A 542 28.01 -5.35 22.28
CA GLY A 542 28.28 -4.49 21.11
C GLY A 542 27.91 -5.04 19.72
N GLU A 543 27.43 -6.28 19.58
CA GLU A 543 27.02 -6.88 18.29
C GLU A 543 25.50 -6.81 18.02
N ASP A 544 24.85 -5.80 18.56
CA ASP A 544 23.42 -5.80 18.71
C ASP A 544 22.81 -4.90 17.63
N ARG A 545 22.77 -5.41 16.39
CA ARG A 545 22.07 -4.78 15.26
C ARG A 545 20.62 -5.27 15.21
N TYR A 546 19.72 -4.38 14.74
CA TYR A 546 18.25 -4.50 14.58
C TYR A 546 17.41 -3.97 15.77
N PHE A 547 17.01 -2.71 15.63
CA PHE A 547 16.20 -1.92 16.58
C PHE A 547 14.74 -2.39 16.67
N THR A 548 14.17 -2.87 15.56
CA THR A 548 12.74 -3.18 15.42
C THR A 548 12.29 -4.44 16.17
N ARG A 549 13.17 -5.43 16.34
CA ARG A 549 12.83 -6.69 17.01
C ARG A 549 12.77 -6.54 18.53
N ARG A 550 13.66 -5.73 19.11
CA ARG A 550 13.72 -5.50 20.57
C ARG A 550 12.45 -4.85 21.11
N ASP A 551 11.90 -3.91 20.36
CA ASP A 551 10.67 -3.22 20.74
C ASP A 551 9.49 -4.19 20.84
N LYS A 552 9.32 -5.06 19.84
CA LYS A 552 8.29 -6.11 19.85
C LYS A 552 8.46 -7.07 21.03
N ILE A 553 9.70 -7.54 21.28
CA ILE A 553 10.02 -8.39 22.45
C ILE A 553 9.55 -7.72 23.75
N ALA A 554 9.92 -6.46 23.97
CA ALA A 554 9.61 -5.74 25.19
C ALA A 554 8.10 -5.61 25.40
N HIS A 555 7.35 -5.25 24.35
CA HIS A 555 5.89 -5.18 24.41
C HIS A 555 5.23 -6.53 24.70
N THR A 556 5.70 -7.63 24.10
CA THR A 556 5.13 -8.97 24.35
C THR A 556 5.35 -9.43 25.79
N VAL A 557 6.49 -9.08 26.41
CA VAL A 557 6.83 -9.58 27.76
C VAL A 557 6.47 -8.60 28.89
N GLN A 558 6.07 -7.36 28.60
CA GLN A 558 5.93 -6.29 29.60
C GLN A 558 5.01 -6.62 30.78
N GLU A 559 3.95 -7.41 30.56
CA GLU A 559 2.99 -7.72 31.61
C GLU A 559 3.50 -8.82 32.57
N LYS A 560 4.19 -9.83 32.04
CA LYS A 560 4.63 -11.01 32.79
C LYS A 560 6.07 -10.93 33.28
N TYR A 561 6.93 -10.28 32.49
CA TYR A 561 8.36 -10.07 32.76
C TYR A 561 8.74 -8.59 32.55
N PRO A 562 8.16 -7.67 33.36
CA PRO A 562 8.39 -6.23 33.24
C PRO A 562 9.87 -5.85 33.36
N GLU A 563 10.67 -6.62 34.10
CA GLU A 563 12.10 -6.41 34.25
C GLU A 563 12.88 -6.59 32.92
N ILE A 564 12.45 -7.53 32.08
CA ILE A 564 13.05 -7.77 30.76
C ILE A 564 12.67 -6.62 29.81
N ALA A 565 11.40 -6.22 29.80
CA ALA A 565 10.92 -5.10 28.99
C ALA A 565 11.63 -3.79 29.36
N VAL A 566 11.76 -3.51 30.66
CA VAL A 566 12.46 -2.34 31.17
C VAL A 566 13.94 -2.34 30.75
N ASP A 567 14.66 -3.45 30.89
CA ASP A 567 16.07 -3.53 30.47
C ASP A 567 16.26 -3.28 28.97
N ILE A 568 15.34 -3.80 28.15
CA ILE A 568 15.33 -3.57 26.70
C ILE A 568 15.09 -2.09 26.39
N TRP A 569 14.02 -1.49 26.93
CA TRP A 569 13.70 -0.08 26.68
C TRP A 569 14.79 0.86 27.18
N LYS A 570 15.42 0.58 28.33
CA LYS A 570 16.60 1.31 28.83
C LYS A 570 17.74 1.26 27.82
N THR A 571 18.06 0.06 27.31
CA THR A 571 19.11 -0.13 26.30
C THR A 571 18.81 0.67 25.03
N ILE A 572 17.56 0.61 24.54
CA ILE A 572 17.09 1.35 23.37
C ILE A 572 17.22 2.87 23.59
N ALA A 573 16.76 3.37 24.74
CA ALA A 573 16.82 4.79 25.08
C ALA A 573 18.27 5.29 25.14
N GLU A 574 19.17 4.55 25.78
CA GLU A 574 20.58 4.92 25.90
C GLU A 574 21.30 4.92 24.54
N GLU A 575 21.02 3.92 23.68
CA GLU A 575 21.54 3.90 22.31
C GLU A 575 21.06 5.11 21.50
N LEU A 576 19.78 5.47 21.57
CA LEU A 576 19.25 6.67 20.91
C LEU A 576 19.90 7.96 21.44
N ILE A 577 20.07 8.06 22.75
CA ILE A 577 20.77 9.18 23.41
C ILE A 577 22.24 9.26 22.94
N SER A 578 22.88 8.13 22.63
CA SER A 578 24.26 8.11 22.14
C SER A 578 24.42 8.71 20.73
N ARG A 579 23.37 8.72 19.89
CA ARG A 579 23.43 9.18 18.49
C ARG A 579 23.53 10.70 18.32
N THR A 580 23.41 11.46 19.41
CA THR A 580 23.60 12.92 19.46
C THR A 580 22.83 13.75 18.44
N LYS A 581 21.61 13.33 18.10
CA LYS A 581 20.67 14.09 17.27
C LYS A 581 19.39 14.40 18.04
N VAL A 582 18.74 15.52 17.75
CA VAL A 582 17.56 16.00 18.50
C VAL A 582 16.36 15.06 18.33
N ASP A 583 16.12 14.57 17.11
CA ASP A 583 15.12 13.55 16.79
C ASP A 583 15.34 12.22 17.55
N ALA A 584 16.60 11.84 17.75
CA ALA A 584 16.96 10.67 18.54
C ALA A 584 16.68 10.87 20.05
N TYR A 585 16.84 12.08 20.59
CA TYR A 585 16.46 12.39 21.98
C TYR A 585 14.95 12.36 22.18
N GLU A 586 14.19 12.89 21.23
CA GLU A 586 12.72 12.79 21.23
C GLU A 586 12.29 11.31 21.23
N SER A 587 12.92 10.49 20.38
CA SER A 587 12.64 9.05 20.31
C SER A 587 13.05 8.31 21.59
N ALA A 588 14.17 8.69 22.22
CA ALA A 588 14.61 8.12 23.49
C ALA A 588 13.62 8.43 24.62
N SER A 589 13.00 9.61 24.61
CA SER A 589 12.02 10.00 25.61
C SER A 589 10.81 9.07 25.66
N ILE A 590 10.39 8.51 24.52
CA ILE A 590 9.29 7.55 24.40
C ILE A 590 9.59 6.30 25.23
N TYR A 591 10.75 5.69 25.00
CA TYR A 591 11.19 4.51 25.74
C TYR A 591 11.41 4.79 27.22
N LEU A 592 11.89 5.99 27.57
CA LEU A 592 12.01 6.41 28.97
C LEU A 592 10.64 6.55 29.67
N ARG A 593 9.59 6.98 28.97
CA ARG A 593 8.21 6.95 29.51
C ARG A 593 7.72 5.53 29.74
N MET A 594 7.98 4.61 28.80
CA MET A 594 7.60 3.21 28.96
C MET A 594 8.29 2.60 30.20
N VAL A 595 9.59 2.84 30.36
CA VAL A 595 10.33 2.46 31.57
C VAL A 595 9.70 3.04 32.83
N ARG A 596 9.39 4.35 32.84
CA ARG A 596 8.74 5.01 33.97
C ARG A 596 7.41 4.34 34.32
N ASN A 597 6.52 4.20 33.34
CA ASN A 597 5.17 3.68 33.54
C ASN A 597 5.20 2.24 34.08
N THR A 598 6.05 1.38 33.50
CA THR A 598 6.18 -0.02 33.93
C THR A 598 6.82 -0.14 35.32
N MET A 599 7.85 0.66 35.62
CA MET A 599 8.48 0.67 36.95
C MET A 599 7.57 1.26 38.02
N GLU A 600 6.83 2.34 37.74
CA GLU A 600 5.88 2.95 38.67
C GLU A 600 4.70 2.01 38.96
N THR A 601 4.15 1.34 37.94
CA THR A 601 3.11 0.31 38.09
C THR A 601 3.61 -0.87 38.94
N GLY A 602 4.89 -1.23 38.79
CA GLY A 602 5.57 -2.24 39.60
C GLY A 602 5.99 -1.77 41.01
N GLY A 603 5.68 -0.53 41.41
CA GLY A 603 6.05 0.02 42.72
C GLY A 603 7.52 0.45 42.87
N GLN A 604 8.28 0.50 41.78
CA GLN A 604 9.71 0.83 41.72
C GLN A 604 9.99 2.31 41.42
N LYS A 605 9.19 3.23 41.96
CA LYS A 605 9.31 4.67 41.71
C LYS A 605 10.70 5.23 42.07
N VAL A 606 11.27 4.79 43.20
CA VAL A 606 12.60 5.22 43.67
C VAL A 606 13.72 4.78 42.73
N GLU A 607 13.61 3.58 42.15
CA GLU A 607 14.60 3.09 41.19
C GLU A 607 14.52 3.83 39.85
N TRP A 608 13.32 4.23 39.43
CA TRP A 608 13.13 5.12 38.27
C TRP A 608 13.79 6.49 38.48
N GLU A 609 13.53 7.13 39.62
CA GLU A 609 14.12 8.45 39.95
C GLU A 609 15.65 8.37 39.97
N SER A 610 16.22 7.31 40.56
CA SER A 610 17.67 7.07 40.54
C SER A 610 18.20 6.88 39.12
N TYR A 611 17.51 6.10 38.28
CA TYR A 611 17.91 5.85 36.90
C TYR A 611 17.88 7.13 36.05
N LEU A 612 16.82 7.93 36.18
CA LEU A 612 16.69 9.20 35.47
C LEU A 612 17.81 10.17 35.88
N SER A 613 18.13 10.25 37.18
CA SER A 613 19.24 11.06 37.69
C SER A 613 20.58 10.62 37.08
N GLU A 614 20.84 9.31 36.94
CA GLU A 614 22.06 8.81 36.31
C GLU A 614 22.17 9.20 34.82
N ILE A 615 21.06 9.16 34.07
CA ILE A 615 21.04 9.59 32.67
C ILE A 615 21.41 11.08 32.57
N ARG A 616 20.84 11.92 33.44
CA ARG A 616 21.12 13.37 33.48
C ARG A 616 22.59 13.63 33.77
N GLU A 617 23.15 12.96 34.78
CA GLU A 617 24.54 13.10 35.19
C GLU A 617 25.51 12.71 34.04
N LYS A 618 25.26 11.57 33.40
CA LYS A 618 26.06 11.06 32.28
C LYS A 618 25.98 11.95 31.03
N ASN A 619 24.86 12.65 30.84
CA ASN A 619 24.57 13.44 29.64
C ASN A 619 24.49 14.96 29.89
N LYS A 620 25.06 15.46 30.99
CA LYS A 620 25.00 16.86 31.44
C LYS A 620 25.38 17.94 30.41
N LEU A 621 26.14 17.57 29.37
CA LEU A 621 26.54 18.48 28.29
C LEU A 621 25.51 18.59 27.16
N LYS A 622 24.50 17.70 27.12
CA LYS A 622 23.47 17.62 26.07
C LYS A 622 22.23 18.44 26.49
N ARG A 623 22.30 19.78 26.36
CA ARG A 623 21.24 20.71 26.80
C ARG A 623 19.83 20.36 26.27
N LYS A 624 19.73 20.05 24.98
CA LYS A 624 18.48 19.61 24.32
C LYS A 624 17.88 18.32 24.92
N LEU A 625 18.72 17.40 25.38
CA LEU A 625 18.25 16.19 26.05
C LEU A 625 17.73 16.53 27.46
N LEU A 626 18.43 17.37 28.22
CA LEU A 626 17.99 17.79 29.55
C LEU A 626 16.64 18.50 29.52
N GLU A 627 16.42 19.40 28.54
CA GLU A 627 15.12 20.03 28.27
C GLU A 627 14.01 18.97 28.08
N ILE A 628 14.27 17.92 27.30
CA ILE A 628 13.29 16.84 27.06
C ILE A 628 13.05 16.01 28.33
N LEU A 629 14.08 15.77 29.15
CA LEU A 629 13.94 15.03 30.41
C LEU A 629 13.16 15.83 31.47
N ASP A 630 13.27 17.16 31.50
CA ASP A 630 12.47 18.02 32.39
C ASP A 630 10.97 17.91 32.11
N VAL A 631 10.61 17.76 30.84
CA VAL A 631 9.22 17.53 30.41
C VAL A 631 8.72 16.15 30.82
N LEU A 632 9.60 15.14 30.92
CA LEU A 632 9.22 13.79 31.34
C LEU A 632 8.81 13.70 32.83
N GLU A 633 9.26 14.64 33.68
CA GLU A 633 9.00 14.62 35.13
C GLU A 633 7.67 15.29 35.51
N LYS A 634 7.17 16.25 34.72
CA LYS A 634 5.93 16.99 35.03
C LYS A 634 4.69 16.09 34.86
N GLU A 635 3.89 15.92 35.91
CA GLU A 635 2.63 15.13 35.87
C GLU A 635 1.41 15.99 35.47
N ARG A 636 1.44 17.30 35.78
CA ARG A 636 0.45 18.31 35.35
C ARG A 636 1.14 19.39 34.50
N ILE A 637 0.36 20.06 33.66
CA ILE A 637 0.89 21.13 32.80
C ILE A 637 1.04 22.43 33.60
N ILE A 638 0.08 22.75 34.46
CA ILE A 638 0.16 23.81 35.49
C ILE A 638 0.21 23.16 36.87
N GLU A 639 1.08 23.65 37.77
CA GLU A 639 1.03 23.30 39.19
C GLU A 639 0.00 24.22 39.88
N GLY A 640 -1.11 23.62 40.33
CA GLY A 640 -2.19 24.35 41.00
C GLY A 640 -1.90 24.77 42.43
#